data_AF-A0AAN6BMD1-F1
#
_entry.id   AF-A0AAN6BMD1-F1
#
_cell.length_a   1.000
_cell.length_b   1.000
_cell.length_c   1.000
_cell.angle_alpha   90.00
_cell.angle_beta   90.00
_cell.angle_gamma   90.00
#
_symmetry.space_group_name_H-M   'P 1'
#
loop_
_entity.id
_entity.type
_entity.pdbx_description
1 polymer ?
#
loop_
_entity_poly.entity_id
_entity_poly.type
_entity_poly.pdbx_seq_one_letter_code
_entity_poly.pdbx_strand_id
1 'polypeptide(L)'
;MINSRHILLIIQVFVLSLVTTSADQGVNFTSLELFWSYGRSPAVYPSPPGKGLGDWAPAYRKAKAAVKKLSNEEKNNITFGYNSYVLANFSGCAGLSLPLPRIGYPGMCLADASNGLRGTDFVNAYPAGIHAGASWNRSLVYHRGLYMGEEFKAKGVNVINGPVIGPLGRTARGGRNWEGFSADPYLAGVLVAETIQGLQKSVIASVKHFIAYEQETARGPEGNNASYSSNLDDKTMHELYLWPFANAVHAGVGSVMCSYNRVNNSYACQNSKILNGLLKSELGFQGFVVSDWNAQLTGISSANAGLDMAMPDSPYWQGNLSLAVANGTMSQERLDDMATRILAAYYKLAPHNHPGSGMPPVIINSPVPTVDARNPESRPTIFQGAVEGQVLVKNINHALPLLKPRSISVFGYDAGLPPKTNPAFSLKWYLGYEALDLADSVELTNLSHLATFPEAATLGTLIGGGGSGASVPSYISTPFAALVEQATVDGTYISWDLESFSPTVPVSSDACLVFVNEVATESRDRPGLADPQSDRLIMSVASQCPNTIVVIHNAGVRIVDAWIENPNITALIFSHLPGQDSGKAVTEILYGRQSPSGRLPYTVARKPSDYGPLLDPTGPESVSDYYIQANHTEGVNIDYRHFLAHNVTPRFEFGYGLTYTTFRYSALQLLPAEEHCFSTQPPGTEIAEGGLPSLWANIATVKVQVMNTGWGDGFLATLADGSIGTNFAHSGATTASFVAGGYWTKVLDAVKKNKSNYHPYVTIQFGHNDQKSTSGVSISQFMANLEKMVADVRSAGGTPILVTSLSRRSFDSSGHVVPSLANVVAATKAAAKATNCEYVDLNGASTKYLNSVGAKNAAKYNLTPKDYTHLDKAGMIVFGNMMGLLLRTSITDSSQIASYIHPRSDVVAAIDAGKFIYPS
;
A
#
# COMPACT_ATOMS: atom_id res chain seq x y z
N MET A 1 20.70 67.85 24.03
CA MET A 1 22.08 68.33 24.17
C MET A 1 22.90 67.27 24.91
N ILE A 2 23.75 66.54 24.16
CA ILE A 2 25.14 66.10 24.41
C ILE A 2 25.55 65.43 25.76
N ASN A 3 25.99 64.14 25.64
CA ASN A 3 27.14 63.42 26.24
C ASN A 3 27.26 63.21 27.78
N SER A 4 27.89 62.16 28.34
CA SER A 4 28.75 61.08 27.82
C SER A 4 29.01 59.99 28.91
N ARG A 5 29.21 58.74 28.44
CA ARG A 5 30.12 57.67 28.95
C ARG A 5 29.84 56.93 30.28
N HIS A 6 29.30 55.72 30.14
CA HIS A 6 29.59 54.54 30.96
C HIS A 6 29.89 53.33 30.04
N ILE A 7 30.52 52.30 30.60
CA ILE A 7 30.85 50.95 30.05
C ILE A 7 32.34 50.74 29.81
N LEU A 8 33.02 50.13 30.80
CA LEU A 8 34.10 49.14 30.59
C LEU A 8 34.43 48.45 31.93
N LEU A 9 33.90 47.24 32.16
CA LEU A 9 34.42 46.28 33.11
C LEU A 9 34.06 44.88 32.59
N ILE A 10 35.07 44.01 32.45
CA ILE A 10 35.10 42.56 32.09
C ILE A 10 36.14 42.34 30.97
N ILE A 11 37.42 42.34 31.33
CA ILE A 11 38.53 41.63 30.67
C ILE A 11 39.60 41.36 31.76
N GLN A 12 40.25 40.19 31.73
CA GLN A 12 41.40 39.72 32.54
C GLN A 12 41.13 38.93 33.84
N VAL A 13 40.61 37.70 33.68
CA VAL A 13 41.12 36.50 34.39
C VAL A 13 41.21 35.36 33.36
N PHE A 14 42.25 35.40 32.54
CA PHE A 14 42.69 34.31 31.68
C PHE A 14 44.22 34.33 31.72
N VAL A 15 44.86 33.16 31.73
CA VAL A 15 46.31 32.91 31.85
C VAL A 15 46.79 32.61 33.29
N LEU A 16 46.50 31.41 33.81
CA LEU A 16 47.45 30.47 34.44
C LEU A 16 46.72 29.23 35.01
N SER A 17 46.40 28.28 34.13
CA SER A 17 46.16 26.86 34.49
C SER A 17 46.44 26.01 33.26
N LEU A 18 47.68 26.10 32.78
CA LEU A 18 48.27 25.18 31.82
C LEU A 18 49.13 24.18 32.59
N VAL A 19 49.07 22.94 32.12
CA VAL A 19 49.83 21.75 32.55
C VAL A 19 49.23 20.96 33.72
N THR A 20 48.02 20.44 33.51
CA THR A 20 47.77 19.03 33.82
C THR A 20 47.71 18.28 32.50
N THR A 21 48.64 17.35 32.31
CA THR A 21 48.68 16.42 31.18
C THR A 21 47.49 15.46 31.30
N SER A 22 46.37 15.79 30.68
CA SER A 22 45.50 14.75 30.12
C SER A 22 46.20 14.27 28.85
N ALA A 23 46.65 13.01 28.84
CA ALA A 23 47.04 12.34 27.62
C ALA A 23 45.79 12.23 26.74
N ASP A 24 45.50 13.28 25.99
CA ASP A 24 44.55 13.22 24.89
C ASP A 24 45.26 12.44 23.80
N GLN A 25 44.93 11.15 23.68
CA GLN A 25 45.34 10.32 22.56
C GLN A 25 44.65 10.91 21.32
N GLY A 26 45.27 11.93 20.71
CA GLY A 26 44.73 12.63 19.56
C GLY A 26 44.37 11.62 18.46
N VAL A 27 43.08 11.47 18.20
CA VAL A 27 42.58 10.56 17.17
C VAL A 27 43.13 11.01 15.81
N ASN A 28 43.89 10.15 15.16
CA ASN A 28 44.42 10.42 13.82
C ASN A 28 43.32 10.19 12.77
N PHE A 29 42.51 11.22 12.53
CA PHE A 29 41.42 11.22 11.55
C PHE A 29 41.85 10.74 10.17
N THR A 30 43.05 11.11 9.73
CA THR A 30 43.62 10.67 8.44
C THR A 30 43.78 9.15 8.38
N SER A 31 44.20 8.51 9.47
CA SER A 31 44.34 7.05 9.53
C SER A 31 42.99 6.34 9.57
N LEU A 32 42.01 6.89 10.27
CA LEU A 32 40.64 6.37 10.28
C LEU A 32 39.97 6.49 8.91
N GLU A 33 40.14 7.64 8.25
CA GLU A 33 39.62 7.86 6.91
C GLU A 33 40.28 6.94 5.88
N LEU A 34 41.59 6.71 5.97
CA LEU A 34 42.26 5.71 5.13
C LEU A 34 41.72 4.29 5.35
N PHE A 35 41.44 3.91 6.60
CA PHE A 35 40.94 2.57 6.92
C PHE A 35 39.48 2.34 6.49
N TRP A 36 38.61 3.33 6.72
CA TRP A 36 37.19 3.17 6.44
C TRP A 36 36.84 3.52 5.00
N SER A 37 37.46 4.53 4.39
CA SER A 37 37.07 5.01 3.05
C SER A 37 37.63 4.18 1.89
N TYR A 38 38.64 3.33 2.12
CA TYR A 38 39.32 2.60 1.04
C TYR A 38 39.14 1.07 1.14
N GLY A 39 38.90 0.43 -0.01
CA GLY A 39 39.03 -1.03 -0.19
C GLY A 39 37.80 -1.89 0.11
N ARG A 40 36.71 -1.33 0.66
CA ARG A 40 35.49 -2.11 0.97
C ARG A 40 34.43 -2.12 -0.14
N SER A 41 34.35 -1.06 -0.95
CA SER A 41 33.55 -1.04 -2.19
C SER A 41 34.49 -1.11 -3.40
N PRO A 42 34.38 -2.12 -4.28
CA PRO A 42 35.22 -2.21 -5.47
C PRO A 42 35.05 -1.01 -6.41
N ALA A 43 36.12 -0.60 -7.08
CA ALA A 43 36.06 0.45 -8.08
C ALA A 43 35.56 -0.08 -9.42
N VAL A 44 34.59 0.61 -10.05
CA VAL A 44 34.10 0.28 -11.40
C VAL A 44 34.12 1.54 -12.27
N TYR A 45 35.14 1.67 -13.11
CA TYR A 45 35.35 2.80 -14.01
C TYR A 45 35.77 2.32 -15.41
N PRO A 46 35.50 3.09 -16.48
CA PRO A 46 34.72 4.32 -16.49
C PRO A 46 33.21 4.07 -16.27
N SER A 47 32.43 5.14 -16.03
CA SER A 47 30.97 5.05 -16.08
C SER A 47 30.53 4.65 -17.49
N PRO A 48 29.73 3.58 -17.66
CA PRO A 48 29.28 3.16 -18.98
C PRO A 48 28.33 4.20 -19.60
N PRO A 49 28.57 4.63 -20.85
CA PRO A 49 27.70 5.59 -21.51
C PRO A 49 26.34 4.97 -21.82
N GLY A 50 25.29 5.79 -21.79
CA GLY A 50 23.95 5.40 -22.18
C GLY A 50 23.89 5.01 -23.66
N LYS A 51 23.33 3.84 -23.92
CA LYS A 51 23.27 3.26 -25.27
C LYS A 51 21.99 3.64 -26.02
N GLY A 52 20.94 4.04 -25.30
CA GLY A 52 19.60 4.24 -25.86
C GLY A 52 18.98 2.93 -26.31
N LEU A 53 19.02 1.91 -25.44
CA LEU A 53 18.49 0.57 -25.72
C LEU A 53 16.97 0.60 -25.95
N GLY A 54 16.48 -0.33 -26.77
CA GLY A 54 15.03 -0.50 -26.99
C GLY A 54 14.32 0.80 -27.40
N ASP A 55 13.27 1.14 -26.67
CA ASP A 55 12.40 2.28 -26.93
C ASP A 55 13.00 3.63 -26.47
N TRP A 56 14.21 3.64 -25.89
CA TRP A 56 14.98 4.86 -25.60
C TRP A 56 15.71 5.41 -26.83
N ALA A 57 15.92 4.60 -27.88
CA ALA A 57 16.71 4.98 -29.05
C ALA A 57 16.28 6.31 -29.70
N PRO A 58 14.97 6.62 -29.89
CA PRO A 58 14.56 7.92 -30.43
C PRO A 58 14.95 9.10 -29.54
N ALA A 59 14.73 8.99 -28.23
CA ALA A 59 15.05 10.05 -27.27
C ALA A 59 16.56 10.28 -27.16
N TYR A 60 17.36 9.20 -27.15
CA TYR A 60 18.82 9.29 -27.15
C TYR A 60 19.38 9.94 -28.42
N ARG A 61 18.83 9.64 -29.61
CA ARG A 61 19.23 10.32 -30.85
C ARG A 61 18.97 11.83 -30.77
N LYS A 62 17.80 12.22 -30.24
CA LYS A 62 17.46 13.63 -30.05
C LYS A 62 18.35 14.31 -29.00
N ALA A 63 18.59 13.65 -27.87
CA ALA A 63 19.47 14.12 -26.81
C ALA A 63 20.91 14.33 -27.29
N LYS A 64 21.52 13.34 -27.95
CA LYS A 64 22.88 13.46 -28.51
C LYS A 64 22.99 14.59 -29.53
N ALA A 65 21.96 14.79 -30.37
CA ALA A 65 21.92 15.90 -31.31
C ALA A 65 21.81 17.28 -30.62
N ALA A 66 21.11 17.37 -29.49
CA ALA A 66 21.03 18.58 -28.67
C ALA A 66 22.37 18.85 -27.95
N VAL A 67 22.95 17.85 -27.27
CA VAL A 67 24.22 17.96 -26.54
C VAL A 67 25.36 18.45 -27.43
N LYS A 68 25.42 18.01 -28.69
CA LYS A 68 26.43 18.49 -29.67
C LYS A 68 26.40 20.01 -29.92
N LYS A 69 25.28 20.68 -29.64
CA LYS A 69 25.14 22.14 -29.83
C LYS A 69 25.58 22.94 -28.58
N LEU A 70 25.69 22.28 -27.43
CA LEU A 70 25.97 22.92 -26.16
C LEU A 70 27.48 23.14 -25.94
N SER A 71 27.82 24.22 -25.26
CA SER A 71 29.18 24.40 -24.71
C SER A 71 29.37 23.49 -23.49
N ASN A 72 30.62 23.28 -23.06
CA ASN A 72 30.88 22.50 -21.84
C ASN A 72 30.30 23.16 -20.59
N GLU A 73 30.17 24.48 -20.57
CA GLU A 73 29.48 25.21 -19.50
C GLU A 73 27.98 24.92 -19.48
N GLU A 74 27.31 24.96 -20.64
CA GLU A 74 25.88 24.62 -20.73
C GLU A 74 25.62 23.14 -20.42
N LYS A 75 26.51 22.23 -20.84
CA LYS A 75 26.46 20.81 -20.46
C LYS A 75 26.63 20.64 -18.96
N ASN A 76 27.50 21.42 -18.32
CA ASN A 76 27.66 21.40 -16.87
C ASN A 76 26.40 21.93 -16.15
N ASN A 77 25.82 23.03 -16.61
CA ASN A 77 24.67 23.69 -15.97
C ASN A 77 23.41 22.81 -15.88
N ILE A 78 23.23 21.84 -16.79
CA ILE A 78 22.10 20.90 -16.69
C ILE A 78 22.35 19.77 -15.68
N THR A 79 23.59 19.56 -15.23
CA THR A 79 23.98 18.46 -14.31
C THR A 79 23.83 18.81 -12.83
N PHE A 80 23.32 19.97 -12.48
CA PHE A 80 23.01 20.30 -11.10
C PHE A 80 21.76 21.17 -11.00
N GLY A 81 21.13 21.11 -9.83
CA GLY A 81 19.96 21.90 -9.51
C GLY A 81 20.31 23.35 -9.17
N TYR A 82 19.28 24.17 -9.16
CA TYR A 82 19.34 25.51 -8.62
C TYR A 82 18.28 25.64 -7.53
N ASN A 83 18.70 26.13 -6.38
CA ASN A 83 17.82 26.31 -5.25
C ASN A 83 16.73 27.35 -5.59
N SER A 84 15.45 26.98 -5.41
CA SER A 84 14.29 27.83 -5.65
C SER A 84 14.28 29.09 -4.77
N TYR A 85 14.93 29.06 -3.60
CA TYR A 85 15.09 30.25 -2.74
C TYR A 85 16.09 31.28 -3.29
N VAL A 86 17.05 30.86 -4.12
CA VAL A 86 18.09 31.75 -4.69
C VAL A 86 17.59 32.43 -5.97
N LEU A 87 16.69 31.78 -6.70
CA LEU A 87 16.05 32.33 -7.88
C LEU A 87 14.74 33.00 -7.44
N ALA A 88 14.82 34.28 -7.06
CA ALA A 88 13.74 35.11 -6.51
C ALA A 88 12.38 35.14 -7.27
N ASN A 89 12.23 34.42 -8.38
CA ASN A 89 11.03 34.38 -9.21
C ASN A 89 10.56 32.97 -9.62
N PHE A 90 11.13 31.87 -9.09
CA PHE A 90 10.77 30.51 -9.52
C PHE A 90 10.09 29.66 -8.44
N SER A 91 8.99 29.05 -8.86
CA SER A 91 8.18 27.94 -8.33
C SER A 91 8.66 27.20 -7.06
N GLY A 92 7.71 26.81 -6.21
CA GLY A 92 7.87 25.93 -5.04
C GLY A 92 8.25 24.47 -5.36
N CYS A 93 9.01 24.23 -6.42
CA CYS A 93 9.65 22.95 -6.70
C CYS A 93 10.74 22.67 -5.66
N ALA A 94 10.97 21.38 -5.36
CA ALA A 94 12.04 20.93 -4.48
C ALA A 94 13.43 21.13 -5.13
N GLY A 95 13.51 21.01 -6.46
CA GLY A 95 14.72 21.27 -7.24
C GLY A 95 14.39 21.76 -8.64
N LEU A 96 15.28 22.56 -9.23
CA LEU A 96 15.10 23.14 -10.56
C LEU A 96 16.32 22.89 -11.45
N SER A 97 16.08 22.41 -12.67
CA SER A 97 17.04 22.45 -13.77
C SER A 97 16.74 23.68 -14.63
N LEU A 98 17.73 24.51 -14.92
CA LEU A 98 17.54 25.77 -15.64
C LEU A 98 17.33 25.58 -17.16
N PRO A 99 16.68 26.56 -17.83
CA PRO A 99 16.54 26.54 -19.29
C PRO A 99 17.89 26.59 -20.02
N LEU A 100 17.95 25.90 -21.17
CA LEU A 100 19.04 26.01 -22.15
C LEU A 100 18.46 26.50 -23.50
N PRO A 101 18.39 27.83 -23.73
CA PRO A 101 17.74 28.42 -24.90
C PRO A 101 18.30 27.93 -26.24
N ARG A 102 19.60 27.62 -26.32
CA ARG A 102 20.27 27.16 -27.55
C ARG A 102 19.67 25.89 -28.14
N ILE A 103 19.07 25.05 -27.29
CA ILE A 103 18.41 23.80 -27.71
C ILE A 103 16.91 23.82 -27.44
N GLY A 104 16.35 24.96 -27.03
CA GLY A 104 14.93 25.10 -26.68
C GLY A 104 14.51 24.24 -25.48
N TYR A 105 15.43 23.89 -24.59
CA TYR A 105 15.11 23.14 -23.37
C TYR A 105 14.63 24.12 -22.30
N PRO A 106 13.40 23.98 -21.78
CA PRO A 106 12.80 24.96 -20.86
C PRO A 106 13.24 24.77 -19.39
N GLY A 107 14.06 23.76 -19.09
CA GLY A 107 14.35 23.34 -17.71
C GLY A 107 13.46 22.20 -17.25
N MET A 108 13.60 21.82 -15.98
CA MET A 108 12.75 20.83 -15.31
C MET A 108 12.48 21.22 -13.85
N CYS A 109 11.26 20.95 -13.39
CA CYS A 109 10.86 21.02 -11.99
C CYS A 109 10.87 19.61 -11.39
N LEU A 110 11.58 19.42 -10.28
CA LEU A 110 11.58 18.22 -9.48
C LEU A 110 10.79 18.49 -8.19
N ALA A 111 9.84 17.62 -7.85
CA ALA A 111 9.02 17.79 -6.65
C ALA A 111 8.69 16.46 -5.96
N ASP A 112 8.43 16.53 -4.66
CA ASP A 112 7.91 15.43 -3.84
C ASP A 112 6.36 15.40 -3.90
N ALA A 113 5.65 14.33 -3.54
CA ALA A 113 6.08 13.09 -2.90
C ALA A 113 5.45 11.83 -3.54
N SER A 114 5.76 10.65 -2.99
CA SER A 114 5.34 9.33 -3.51
C SER A 114 3.86 8.98 -3.27
N ASN A 115 3.09 9.86 -2.64
CA ASN A 115 1.69 9.70 -2.20
C ASN A 115 0.85 10.98 -2.42
N GLY A 116 1.31 11.86 -3.30
CA GLY A 116 0.66 13.13 -3.63
C GLY A 116 1.67 14.26 -3.73
N LEU A 117 1.32 15.31 -4.46
CA LEU A 117 2.20 16.46 -4.65
C LEU A 117 2.30 17.26 -3.35
N ARG A 118 3.52 17.48 -2.88
CA ARG A 118 3.84 18.17 -1.63
C ARG A 118 3.87 19.68 -1.83
N GLY A 119 3.48 20.43 -0.80
CA GLY A 119 3.73 21.86 -0.71
C GLY A 119 2.99 22.72 -1.74
N THR A 120 1.83 22.25 -2.22
CA THR A 120 0.95 23.00 -3.14
C THR A 120 -0.51 22.79 -2.80
N ASP A 121 -1.37 23.67 -3.30
CA ASP A 121 -2.82 23.62 -3.16
C ASP A 121 -3.50 22.88 -4.33
N PHE A 122 -4.80 22.63 -4.22
CA PHE A 122 -5.63 22.02 -5.27
C PHE A 122 -5.03 20.74 -5.89
N VAL A 123 -4.59 19.84 -5.02
CA VAL A 123 -4.09 18.48 -5.31
C VAL A 123 -4.75 17.50 -4.35
N ASN A 124 -4.62 16.19 -4.60
CA ASN A 124 -5.13 15.16 -3.70
C ASN A 124 -4.01 14.49 -2.88
N ALA A 125 -4.36 14.00 -1.70
CA ALA A 125 -3.54 13.10 -0.90
C ALA A 125 -3.99 11.65 -1.10
N TYR A 126 -3.13 10.84 -1.70
CA TYR A 126 -3.35 9.43 -1.99
C TYR A 126 -2.90 8.56 -0.80
N PRO A 127 -3.35 7.29 -0.71
CA PRO A 127 -2.81 6.38 0.28
C PRO A 127 -1.29 6.27 0.18
N ALA A 128 -0.60 6.18 1.31
CA ALA A 128 0.86 6.02 1.33
C ALA A 128 1.30 4.67 0.73
N GLY A 129 2.60 4.53 0.47
CA GLY A 129 3.17 3.29 -0.10
C GLY A 129 2.77 2.06 0.70
N ILE A 130 2.87 2.11 2.03
CA ILE A 130 2.59 0.95 2.90
C ILE A 130 1.12 0.55 2.87
N HIS A 131 0.21 1.53 2.75
CA HIS A 131 -1.22 1.30 2.63
C HIS A 131 -1.58 0.72 1.26
N ALA A 132 -0.97 1.28 0.20
CA ALA A 132 -1.11 0.77 -1.15
C ALA A 132 -0.53 -0.65 -1.27
N GLY A 133 0.58 -0.95 -0.59
CA GLY A 133 1.17 -2.27 -0.47
C GLY A 133 0.23 -3.26 0.20
N ALA A 134 -0.48 -2.84 1.25
CA ALA A 134 -1.46 -3.65 1.94
C ALA A 134 -2.68 -4.06 1.09
N SER A 135 -2.92 -3.39 -0.05
CA SER A 135 -3.98 -3.79 -1.00
C SER A 135 -3.64 -5.03 -1.83
N TRP A 136 -2.34 -5.30 -2.06
CA TRP A 136 -1.86 -6.34 -2.98
C TRP A 136 -2.43 -6.24 -4.40
N ASN A 137 -2.87 -5.05 -4.81
CA ASN A 137 -3.60 -4.83 -6.06
C ASN A 137 -2.76 -4.03 -7.09
N ARG A 138 -2.26 -4.73 -8.12
CA ARG A 138 -1.48 -4.15 -9.22
C ARG A 138 -2.21 -3.05 -9.97
N SER A 139 -3.48 -3.29 -10.29
CA SER A 139 -4.29 -2.32 -11.05
C SER A 139 -4.50 -1.05 -10.24
N LEU A 140 -4.76 -1.17 -8.93
CA LEU A 140 -4.96 -0.03 -8.05
C LEU A 140 -3.71 0.86 -7.98
N VAL A 141 -2.52 0.27 -7.82
CA VAL A 141 -1.27 1.04 -7.74
C VAL A 141 -0.87 1.66 -9.08
N TYR A 142 -1.20 1.02 -10.21
CA TYR A 142 -1.05 1.62 -11.54
C TYR A 142 -1.90 2.89 -11.67
N HIS A 143 -3.20 2.82 -11.35
CA HIS A 143 -4.09 3.98 -11.44
C HIS A 143 -3.73 5.07 -10.43
N ARG A 144 -3.26 4.70 -9.24
CA ARG A 144 -2.68 5.64 -8.26
C ARG A 144 -1.51 6.39 -8.89
N GLY A 145 -0.57 5.68 -9.52
CA GLY A 145 0.55 6.29 -10.25
C GLY A 145 0.08 7.20 -11.39
N LEU A 146 -0.89 6.75 -12.19
CA LEU A 146 -1.44 7.51 -13.31
C LEU A 146 -1.98 8.88 -12.88
N TYR A 147 -2.90 8.90 -11.91
CA TYR A 147 -3.55 10.15 -11.48
C TYR A 147 -2.62 11.07 -10.69
N MET A 148 -1.70 10.52 -9.89
CA MET A 148 -0.62 11.34 -9.31
C MET A 148 0.23 11.98 -10.41
N GLY A 149 0.63 11.23 -11.44
CA GLY A 149 1.42 11.77 -12.54
C GLY A 149 0.70 12.91 -13.28
N GLU A 150 -0.60 12.79 -13.50
CA GLU A 150 -1.43 13.86 -14.09
C GLU A 150 -1.45 15.13 -13.23
N GLU A 151 -1.61 15.01 -11.91
CA GLU A 151 -1.60 16.15 -10.98
C GLU A 151 -0.24 16.87 -10.99
N PHE A 152 0.85 16.09 -10.96
CA PHE A 152 2.21 16.62 -11.05
C PHE A 152 2.44 17.39 -12.35
N LYS A 153 2.05 16.81 -13.49
CA LYS A 153 2.15 17.47 -14.80
C LYS A 153 1.30 18.73 -14.89
N ALA A 154 0.09 18.71 -14.33
CA ALA A 154 -0.80 19.89 -14.31
C ALA A 154 -0.17 21.05 -13.53
N LYS A 155 0.59 20.76 -12.47
CA LYS A 155 1.35 21.76 -11.70
C LYS A 155 2.71 22.14 -12.33
N GLY A 156 3.03 21.59 -13.51
CA GLY A 156 4.26 21.85 -14.25
C GLY A 156 5.47 21.08 -13.73
N VAL A 157 5.28 20.02 -12.96
CA VAL A 157 6.38 19.17 -12.48
C VAL A 157 6.83 18.21 -13.57
N ASN A 158 8.14 18.09 -13.77
CA ASN A 158 8.73 17.17 -14.75
C ASN A 158 9.17 15.86 -14.13
N VAL A 159 9.66 15.90 -12.89
CA VAL A 159 10.17 14.73 -12.18
C VAL A 159 9.49 14.62 -10.83
N ILE A 160 8.87 13.49 -10.57
CA ILE A 160 8.41 13.13 -9.23
C ILE A 160 9.56 12.44 -8.48
N ASN A 161 9.84 12.89 -7.26
CA ASN A 161 10.80 12.28 -6.34
C ASN A 161 10.20 11.03 -5.67
N GLY A 162 9.90 10.03 -6.49
CA GLY A 162 9.28 8.78 -6.09
C GLY A 162 9.03 7.88 -7.31
N PRO A 163 8.54 6.66 -7.11
CA PRO A 163 8.13 6.03 -5.83
C PRO A 163 9.31 5.53 -4.97
N VAL A 164 9.02 5.05 -3.75
CA VAL A 164 10.01 4.57 -2.77
C VAL A 164 10.04 3.04 -2.68
N ILE A 165 11.24 2.47 -2.73
CA ILE A 165 11.57 1.04 -2.51
C ILE A 165 12.88 0.84 -1.71
N GLY A 166 13.45 1.94 -1.21
CA GLY A 166 14.56 1.99 -0.26
C GLY A 166 14.28 3.16 0.70
N PRO A 167 13.87 2.94 1.97
CA PRO A 167 13.96 1.69 2.71
C PRO A 167 13.05 0.58 2.18
N LEU A 168 13.58 -0.65 2.18
CA LEU A 168 12.79 -1.83 1.93
C LEU A 168 12.04 -2.24 3.21
N GLY A 169 12.66 -2.09 4.38
CA GLY A 169 12.03 -2.40 5.66
C GLY A 169 12.86 -3.31 6.55
N ARG A 170 14.20 -3.22 6.49
CA ARG A 170 15.09 -3.97 7.38
C ARG A 170 14.87 -3.59 8.85
N THR A 171 14.77 -2.30 9.15
CA THR A 171 14.65 -1.78 10.51
C THR A 171 13.17 -1.63 10.88
N ALA A 172 12.68 -2.37 11.87
CA ALA A 172 11.27 -2.34 12.28
C ALA A 172 10.84 -0.95 12.78
N ARG A 173 11.74 -0.24 13.48
CA ARG A 173 11.55 1.15 13.92
C ARG A 173 11.82 2.20 12.83
N GLY A 174 12.09 1.80 11.59
CA GLY A 174 12.44 2.71 10.49
C GLY A 174 11.46 3.88 10.32
N GLY A 175 11.99 5.10 10.22
CA GLY A 175 11.21 6.34 10.16
C GLY A 175 10.40 6.57 8.87
N ARG A 176 10.78 5.90 7.78
CA ARG A 176 10.20 6.10 6.44
C ARG A 176 9.76 4.83 5.73
N ASN A 177 9.67 3.70 6.43
CA ASN A 177 9.15 2.46 5.84
C ASN A 177 7.76 2.66 5.23
N TRP A 178 6.98 3.59 5.77
CA TRP A 178 5.64 3.93 5.30
C TRP A 178 5.57 4.51 3.87
N GLU A 179 6.66 5.11 3.38
CA GLU A 179 6.73 5.62 2.01
C GLU A 179 6.88 4.47 0.99
N GLY A 180 7.52 3.37 1.40
CA GLY A 180 7.68 2.16 0.62
C GLY A 180 6.45 1.25 0.67
N PHE A 181 6.44 0.19 -0.15
CA PHE A 181 5.26 -0.68 -0.29
C PHE A 181 5.23 -1.86 0.69
N SER A 182 6.38 -2.50 0.91
CA SER A 182 6.45 -3.77 1.63
C SER A 182 7.89 -4.10 2.04
N ALA A 183 8.03 -4.86 3.12
CA ALA A 183 9.30 -5.46 3.55
C ALA A 183 9.73 -6.70 2.74
N ASP A 184 9.03 -7.02 1.64
CA ASP A 184 9.38 -8.09 0.70
C ASP A 184 9.83 -7.54 -0.66
N PRO A 185 10.96 -7.99 -1.21
CA PRO A 185 11.51 -7.48 -2.47
C PRO A 185 10.64 -7.79 -3.69
N TYR A 186 9.91 -8.90 -3.69
CA TYR A 186 9.05 -9.27 -4.82
C TYR A 186 7.77 -8.44 -4.83
N LEU A 187 7.08 -8.32 -3.68
CA LEU A 187 5.89 -7.48 -3.59
C LEU A 187 6.23 -6.02 -3.87
N ALA A 188 7.30 -5.48 -3.27
CA ALA A 188 7.76 -4.13 -3.54
C ALA A 188 8.13 -3.93 -5.02
N GLY A 189 8.85 -4.87 -5.62
CA GLY A 189 9.27 -4.83 -7.02
C GLY A 189 8.10 -4.85 -8.01
N VAL A 190 7.08 -5.65 -7.77
CA VAL A 190 5.88 -5.69 -8.61
C VAL A 190 5.10 -4.38 -8.52
N LEU A 191 4.85 -3.87 -7.31
CA LEU A 191 4.01 -2.69 -7.11
C LEU A 191 4.70 -1.39 -7.56
N VAL A 192 6.02 -1.30 -7.40
CA VAL A 192 6.79 -0.14 -7.88
C VAL A 192 6.79 -0.08 -9.41
N ALA A 193 6.90 -1.22 -10.10
CA ALA A 193 6.87 -1.28 -11.55
C ALA A 193 5.54 -0.75 -12.12
N GLU A 194 4.41 -1.17 -11.55
CA GLU A 194 3.08 -0.68 -11.93
C GLU A 194 2.93 0.83 -11.64
N THR A 195 3.42 1.29 -10.49
CA THR A 195 3.40 2.72 -10.12
C THR A 195 4.21 3.57 -11.09
N ILE A 196 5.41 3.11 -11.48
CA ILE A 196 6.28 3.78 -12.46
C ILE A 196 5.57 3.87 -13.82
N GLN A 197 4.96 2.77 -14.29
CA GLN A 197 4.25 2.78 -15.57
C GLN A 197 3.09 3.79 -15.60
N GLY A 198 2.37 3.95 -14.47
CA GLY A 198 1.33 4.97 -14.32
C GLY A 198 1.89 6.39 -14.32
N LEU A 199 2.87 6.67 -13.46
CA LEU A 199 3.51 8.00 -13.34
C LEU A 199 4.08 8.49 -14.68
N GLN A 200 4.74 7.58 -15.40
CA GLN A 200 5.45 7.88 -16.66
C GLN A 200 4.54 8.11 -17.86
N LYS A 201 3.22 8.05 -17.69
CA LYS A 201 2.28 8.62 -18.68
C LYS A 201 2.33 10.15 -18.71
N SER A 202 2.82 10.78 -17.63
CA SER A 202 2.74 12.23 -17.46
C SER A 202 4.06 12.88 -17.02
N VAL A 203 4.86 12.20 -16.18
CA VAL A 203 6.09 12.76 -15.56
C VAL A 203 7.20 11.70 -15.46
N ILE A 204 8.45 12.14 -15.31
CA ILE A 204 9.58 11.23 -15.05
C ILE A 204 9.48 10.73 -13.61
N ALA A 205 9.43 9.41 -13.43
CA ALA A 205 9.58 8.80 -12.11
C ALA A 205 11.07 8.80 -11.71
N SER A 206 11.36 9.21 -10.47
CA SER A 206 12.67 9.11 -9.85
C SER A 206 12.62 8.14 -8.68
N VAL A 207 12.77 6.84 -8.97
CA VAL A 207 12.67 5.78 -7.96
C VAL A 207 13.79 5.91 -6.91
N LYS A 208 13.45 5.73 -5.63
CA LYS A 208 14.36 6.06 -4.53
C LYS A 208 14.25 5.13 -3.30
N HIS A 209 15.22 5.09 -2.40
CA HIS A 209 16.57 5.68 -2.50
C HIS A 209 17.57 4.56 -2.75
N PHE A 210 18.42 4.74 -3.76
CA PHE A 210 19.37 3.74 -4.24
C PHE A 210 20.72 3.89 -3.49
N ILE A 211 21.10 2.99 -2.60
CA ILE A 211 20.45 1.72 -2.23
C ILE A 211 20.82 1.32 -0.79
N ALA A 212 20.08 0.35 -0.24
CA ALA A 212 20.25 -0.15 1.13
C ALA A 212 20.17 0.98 2.18
N TYR A 213 19.29 1.95 1.92
CA TYR A 213 18.97 3.05 2.81
C TYR A 213 17.89 2.60 3.80
N GLU A 214 18.30 2.00 4.91
CA GLU A 214 17.40 1.21 5.78
C GLU A 214 17.17 1.81 7.18
N GLN A 215 17.68 3.01 7.43
CA GLN A 215 17.45 3.78 8.66
C GLN A 215 17.65 5.28 8.41
N GLU A 216 16.99 6.10 9.21
CA GLU A 216 17.14 7.57 9.18
C GLU A 216 18.27 8.06 10.09
N THR A 217 18.50 7.37 11.20
CA THR A 217 19.53 7.70 12.19
C THR A 217 20.90 7.74 11.51
N ALA A 218 21.63 8.84 11.71
CA ALA A 218 22.94 9.11 11.11
C ALA A 218 22.98 9.00 9.57
N ARG A 219 21.86 9.26 8.87
CA ARG A 219 21.80 9.21 7.40
C ARG A 219 22.76 10.17 6.71
N GLY A 220 22.96 11.36 7.28
CA GLY A 220 23.81 12.42 6.74
C GLY A 220 25.03 12.69 7.63
N PRO A 221 26.07 13.38 7.12
CA PRO A 221 27.18 13.83 7.95
C PRO A 221 26.72 14.82 9.03
N GLU A 222 27.22 14.69 10.26
CA GLU A 222 26.98 15.62 11.37
C GLU A 222 28.29 15.91 12.11
N GLY A 223 28.71 17.17 12.16
CA GLY A 223 30.00 17.54 12.74
C GLY A 223 31.16 16.83 12.02
N ASN A 224 31.93 16.03 12.75
CA ASN A 224 33.02 15.21 12.19
C ASN A 224 32.57 13.78 11.83
N ASN A 225 31.30 13.43 12.02
CA ASN A 225 30.79 12.10 11.77
C ASN A 225 30.33 11.96 10.32
N ALA A 226 30.76 10.90 9.66
CA ALA A 226 30.23 10.49 8.36
C ALA A 226 28.86 9.83 8.53
N SER A 227 28.08 9.77 7.44
CA SER A 227 26.85 8.98 7.39
C SER A 227 27.09 7.53 7.77
N TYR A 228 26.08 6.81 8.26
CA TYR A 228 26.22 5.36 8.46
C TYR A 228 26.55 4.62 7.15
N SER A 229 27.24 3.49 7.28
CA SER A 229 27.53 2.60 6.17
C SER A 229 26.73 1.32 6.27
N SER A 230 25.85 1.06 5.30
CA SER A 230 25.22 -0.23 5.08
C SER A 230 26.26 -1.17 4.48
N ASN A 231 26.71 -2.15 5.26
CA ASN A 231 27.70 -3.12 4.84
C ASN A 231 27.03 -4.47 4.58
N LEU A 232 27.01 -4.89 3.32
CA LEU A 232 26.32 -6.10 2.89
C LEU A 232 27.14 -6.87 1.85
N ASP A 233 26.91 -8.18 1.85
CA ASP A 233 27.47 -9.08 0.83
C ASP A 233 26.75 -8.95 -0.51
N ASP A 234 27.39 -9.50 -1.55
CA ASP A 234 26.92 -9.42 -2.92
C ASP A 234 25.58 -10.16 -3.12
N LYS A 235 25.40 -11.31 -2.45
CA LYS A 235 24.15 -12.08 -2.54
C LYS A 235 22.95 -11.27 -2.02
N THR A 236 23.11 -10.67 -0.84
CA THR A 236 22.09 -9.85 -0.19
C THR A 236 21.76 -8.62 -1.03
N MET A 237 22.77 -8.01 -1.66
CA MET A 237 22.54 -6.93 -2.61
C MET A 237 21.60 -7.39 -3.75
N HIS A 238 21.91 -8.49 -4.43
CA HIS A 238 21.17 -8.93 -5.61
C HIS A 238 19.79 -9.53 -5.30
N GLU A 239 19.68 -10.38 -4.27
CA GLU A 239 18.46 -11.14 -3.96
C GLU A 239 17.44 -10.37 -3.11
N LEU A 240 17.85 -9.24 -2.51
CA LEU A 240 16.99 -8.44 -1.63
C LEU A 240 16.89 -6.99 -2.11
N TYR A 241 17.93 -6.19 -1.95
CA TYR A 241 17.81 -4.74 -2.13
C TYR A 241 17.75 -4.31 -3.60
N LEU A 242 18.50 -4.97 -4.49
CA LEU A 242 18.56 -4.63 -5.92
C LEU A 242 17.33 -5.11 -6.68
N TRP A 243 16.67 -6.18 -6.21
CA TRP A 243 15.50 -6.78 -6.85
C TRP A 243 14.38 -5.79 -7.21
N PRO A 244 13.86 -4.95 -6.28
CA PRO A 244 12.83 -3.98 -6.64
C PRO A 244 13.35 -2.89 -7.60
N PHE A 245 14.64 -2.54 -7.57
CA PHE A 245 15.23 -1.63 -8.55
C PHE A 245 15.40 -2.27 -9.93
N ALA A 246 15.68 -3.57 -10.01
CA ALA A 246 15.68 -4.31 -11.28
C ALA A 246 14.30 -4.27 -11.93
N ASN A 247 13.22 -4.43 -11.14
CA ASN A 247 11.84 -4.25 -11.61
C ASN A 247 11.56 -2.81 -12.06
N ALA A 248 12.05 -1.81 -11.31
CA ALA A 248 11.89 -0.41 -11.69
C ALA A 248 12.59 -0.07 -13.02
N VAL A 249 13.82 -0.54 -13.22
CA VAL A 249 14.54 -0.36 -14.48
C VAL A 249 13.86 -1.12 -15.60
N HIS A 250 13.39 -2.36 -15.37
CA HIS A 250 12.62 -3.13 -16.35
C HIS A 250 11.32 -2.43 -16.77
N ALA A 251 10.67 -1.72 -15.85
CA ALA A 251 9.48 -0.90 -16.12
C ALA A 251 9.81 0.42 -16.86
N GLY A 252 11.09 0.67 -17.18
CA GLY A 252 11.56 1.82 -17.94
C GLY A 252 11.68 3.11 -17.13
N VAL A 253 12.03 3.03 -15.83
CA VAL A 253 12.15 4.21 -14.97
C VAL A 253 13.11 5.25 -15.54
N GLY A 254 12.72 6.52 -15.53
CA GLY A 254 13.48 7.60 -16.16
C GLY A 254 14.59 8.20 -15.31
N SER A 255 14.49 8.07 -13.99
CA SER A 255 15.48 8.56 -13.01
C SER A 255 15.62 7.61 -11.83
N VAL A 256 16.80 7.56 -11.23
CA VAL A 256 17.08 6.87 -9.97
C VAL A 256 17.74 7.85 -9.01
N MET A 257 17.24 7.96 -7.78
CA MET A 257 17.83 8.82 -6.76
C MET A 257 18.80 8.03 -5.90
N CYS A 258 20.09 8.40 -5.88
CA CYS A 258 21.06 7.78 -4.98
C CYS A 258 20.86 8.29 -3.54
N SER A 259 21.05 7.41 -2.56
CA SER A 259 20.74 7.65 -1.16
C SER A 259 21.82 8.41 -0.39
N TYR A 260 21.49 8.80 0.84
CA TYR A 260 22.42 9.48 1.76
C TYR A 260 23.50 8.56 2.35
N ASN A 261 23.15 7.31 2.65
CA ASN A 261 24.05 6.39 3.34
C ASN A 261 25.28 6.04 2.50
N ARG A 262 26.29 5.51 3.19
CA ARG A 262 27.39 4.80 2.53
C ARG A 262 26.98 3.34 2.30
N VAL A 263 27.51 2.74 1.26
CA VAL A 263 27.40 1.30 0.99
C VAL A 263 28.80 0.74 0.92
N ASN A 264 29.12 -0.22 1.79
CA ASN A 264 30.48 -0.73 1.96
C ASN A 264 31.52 0.41 2.06
N ASN A 265 31.20 1.40 2.89
CA ASN A 265 31.92 2.63 3.21
C ASN A 265 32.14 3.65 2.08
N SER A 266 31.55 3.46 0.91
CA SER A 266 31.52 4.49 -0.14
C SER A 266 30.12 5.09 -0.25
N TYR A 267 30.01 6.43 -0.18
CA TYR A 267 28.75 7.17 -0.28
C TYR A 267 27.98 6.79 -1.53
N ALA A 268 26.67 6.52 -1.41
CA ALA A 268 25.90 5.95 -2.50
C ALA A 268 25.90 6.84 -3.77
N CYS A 269 25.88 8.17 -3.60
CA CYS A 269 25.98 9.13 -4.71
C CYS A 269 27.38 9.30 -5.34
N GLN A 270 28.37 8.52 -4.91
CA GLN A 270 29.72 8.47 -5.47
C GLN A 270 30.32 7.05 -5.43
N ASN A 271 29.48 6.03 -5.31
CA ASN A 271 29.91 4.64 -5.23
C ASN A 271 29.84 4.00 -6.60
N SER A 272 31.02 3.83 -7.22
CA SER A 272 31.13 3.35 -8.59
C SER A 272 30.68 1.90 -8.77
N LYS A 273 30.83 1.02 -7.76
CA LYS A 273 30.29 -0.35 -7.84
C LYS A 273 28.77 -0.34 -8.00
N ILE A 274 28.03 0.41 -7.19
CA ILE A 274 26.57 0.37 -7.24
C ILE A 274 26.00 1.18 -8.41
N LEU A 275 26.60 2.32 -8.75
CA LEU A 275 26.09 3.19 -9.83
C LEU A 275 26.57 2.72 -11.21
N ASN A 276 27.88 2.57 -11.41
CA ASN A 276 28.42 2.15 -12.70
C ASN A 276 28.27 0.63 -12.90
N GLY A 277 28.62 -0.15 -11.89
CA GLY A 277 28.57 -1.62 -11.96
C GLY A 277 27.15 -2.16 -11.98
N LEU A 278 26.42 -2.03 -10.87
CA LEU A 278 25.09 -2.64 -10.72
C LEU A 278 24.04 -1.90 -11.57
N LEU A 279 23.84 -0.61 -11.34
CA LEU A 279 22.73 0.11 -11.98
C LEU A 279 22.92 0.30 -13.49
N LYS A 280 24.04 0.92 -13.91
CA LYS A 280 24.23 1.28 -15.32
C LYS A 280 24.76 0.15 -16.19
N SER A 281 25.56 -0.78 -15.65
CA SER A 281 26.07 -1.92 -16.43
C SER A 281 25.17 -3.15 -16.32
N GLU A 282 24.93 -3.67 -15.13
CA GLU A 282 24.22 -4.93 -14.93
C GLU A 282 22.72 -4.81 -15.20
N LEU A 283 22.05 -3.78 -14.66
CA LEU A 283 20.62 -3.54 -14.90
C LEU A 283 20.33 -2.79 -16.21
N GLY A 284 21.38 -2.34 -16.93
CA GLY A 284 21.21 -1.66 -18.21
C GLY A 284 20.46 -0.33 -18.12
N PHE A 285 20.55 0.41 -17.01
CA PHE A 285 19.79 1.64 -16.80
C PHE A 285 20.11 2.74 -17.83
N GLN A 286 19.06 3.23 -18.52
CA GLN A 286 19.17 4.25 -19.56
C GLN A 286 18.86 5.68 -19.09
N GLY A 287 18.20 5.84 -17.93
CA GLY A 287 17.89 7.15 -17.37
C GLY A 287 19.10 7.87 -16.77
N PHE A 288 18.84 8.86 -15.92
CA PHE A 288 19.86 9.61 -15.19
C PHE A 288 19.81 9.33 -13.68
N VAL A 289 20.97 9.39 -13.02
CA VAL A 289 21.06 9.31 -11.55
C VAL A 289 21.03 10.72 -10.98
N VAL A 290 20.07 10.99 -10.11
CA VAL A 290 19.97 12.23 -9.33
C VAL A 290 20.44 11.99 -7.89
N SER A 291 21.10 12.98 -7.27
CA SER A 291 21.40 12.88 -5.84
C SER A 291 20.14 13.12 -5.01
N ASP A 292 20.04 12.46 -3.86
CA ASP A 292 19.22 13.01 -2.79
C ASP A 292 19.76 14.40 -2.39
N TRP A 293 18.93 15.21 -1.73
CA TRP A 293 19.21 16.63 -1.47
C TRP A 293 20.41 16.76 -0.54
N ASN A 294 21.52 17.31 -1.03
CA ASN A 294 22.81 17.43 -0.34
C ASN A 294 23.55 16.08 -0.12
N ALA A 295 23.17 15.00 -0.79
CA ALA A 295 23.87 13.71 -0.69
C ALA A 295 25.19 13.66 -1.49
N GLN A 296 25.45 14.67 -2.33
CA GLN A 296 26.72 14.79 -3.02
C GLN A 296 27.79 15.36 -2.08
N LEU A 297 28.89 14.63 -1.90
CA LEU A 297 29.99 15.01 -0.99
C LEU A 297 31.35 15.15 -1.68
N THR A 298 31.41 14.91 -2.99
CA THR A 298 32.65 15.03 -3.78
C THR A 298 32.40 15.60 -5.17
N GLY A 299 33.44 16.18 -5.79
CA GLY A 299 33.39 16.75 -7.14
C GLY A 299 33.56 15.72 -8.25
N ILE A 300 34.72 15.69 -8.90
CA ILE A 300 34.96 14.84 -10.08
C ILE A 300 34.74 13.35 -9.78
N SER A 301 35.02 12.92 -8.54
CA SER A 301 34.81 11.54 -8.11
C SER A 301 33.34 11.10 -8.21
N SER A 302 32.38 11.92 -7.77
CA SER A 302 30.95 11.61 -7.90
C SER A 302 30.52 11.57 -9.38
N ALA A 303 31.04 12.48 -10.20
CA ALA A 303 30.74 12.53 -11.64
C ALA A 303 31.23 11.26 -12.34
N ASN A 304 32.48 10.86 -12.12
CA ASN A 304 33.05 9.64 -12.70
C ASN A 304 32.45 8.35 -12.11
N ALA A 305 32.00 8.38 -10.86
CA ALA A 305 31.38 7.24 -10.20
C ALA A 305 29.95 6.95 -10.67
N GLY A 306 29.34 7.85 -11.46
CA GLY A 306 28.08 7.59 -12.14
C GLY A 306 26.93 8.53 -11.79
N LEU A 307 27.13 9.53 -10.94
CA LEU A 307 26.11 10.57 -10.71
C LEU A 307 25.93 11.41 -11.98
N ASP A 308 24.69 11.77 -12.34
CA ASP A 308 24.37 12.57 -13.53
C ASP A 308 23.80 13.96 -13.19
N MET A 309 23.05 14.07 -12.09
CA MET A 309 22.47 15.32 -11.60
C MET A 309 22.64 15.47 -10.09
N ALA A 310 23.21 16.58 -9.62
CA ALA A 310 23.32 16.90 -8.20
C ALA A 310 22.22 17.88 -7.76
N MET A 311 21.57 17.63 -6.61
CA MET A 311 20.47 18.42 -6.05
C MET A 311 20.70 18.75 -4.56
N PRO A 312 20.15 19.87 -4.05
CA PRO A 312 19.41 20.92 -4.78
C PRO A 312 20.32 21.86 -5.59
N ASP A 313 21.62 21.82 -5.33
CA ASP A 313 22.68 22.52 -6.04
C ASP A 313 23.96 21.66 -6.05
N SER A 314 25.07 22.22 -6.52
CA SER A 314 26.36 21.53 -6.47
C SER A 314 27.51 22.53 -6.35
N PRO A 315 27.97 22.82 -5.12
CA PRO A 315 29.19 23.62 -4.92
C PRO A 315 30.42 22.93 -5.53
N TYR A 316 30.37 21.61 -5.73
CA TYR A 316 31.45 20.84 -6.30
C TYR A 316 31.51 20.88 -7.84
N TRP A 317 30.38 21.05 -8.53
CA TRP A 317 30.31 20.99 -10.00
C TRP A 317 30.11 22.35 -10.68
N GLN A 318 29.53 23.34 -10.00
CA GLN A 318 29.33 24.69 -10.53
C GLN A 318 30.62 25.28 -11.10
N GLY A 319 30.69 25.44 -12.43
CA GLY A 319 31.90 25.86 -13.17
C GLY A 319 33.03 24.81 -13.26
N ASN A 320 33.13 23.90 -12.30
CA ASN A 320 34.25 22.98 -12.14
C ASN A 320 34.28 21.82 -13.15
N LEU A 321 33.14 21.24 -13.56
CA LEU A 321 33.19 20.12 -14.52
C LEU A 321 33.62 20.58 -15.92
N SER A 322 33.19 21.76 -16.34
CA SER A 322 33.65 22.37 -17.61
C SER A 322 35.17 22.58 -17.59
N LEU A 323 35.71 23.08 -16.48
CA LEU A 323 37.15 23.24 -16.28
C LEU A 323 37.88 21.89 -16.24
N ALA A 324 37.31 20.89 -15.56
CA ALA A 324 37.87 19.54 -15.46
C ALA A 324 37.97 18.85 -16.83
N VAL A 325 37.01 19.11 -17.74
CA VAL A 325 37.10 18.65 -19.12
C VAL A 325 38.15 19.44 -19.89
N ALA A 326 38.19 20.77 -19.75
CA ALA A 326 39.15 21.63 -20.44
C ALA A 326 40.61 21.32 -20.05
N ASN A 327 40.86 20.94 -18.80
CA ASN A 327 42.20 20.61 -18.29
C ASN A 327 42.52 19.10 -18.32
N GLY A 328 41.60 18.25 -18.80
CA GLY A 328 41.81 16.82 -18.96
C GLY A 328 41.63 15.94 -17.71
N THR A 329 41.21 16.51 -16.58
CA THR A 329 40.93 15.73 -15.34
C THR A 329 39.66 14.88 -15.46
N MET A 330 38.75 15.25 -16.37
CA MET A 330 37.52 14.51 -16.68
C MET A 330 37.36 14.35 -18.19
N SER A 331 36.85 13.21 -18.64
CA SER A 331 36.61 12.98 -20.08
C SER A 331 35.42 13.81 -20.60
N GLN A 332 35.53 14.31 -21.84
CA GLN A 332 34.41 14.95 -22.55
C GLN A 332 33.21 13.99 -22.67
N GLU A 333 33.48 12.71 -22.91
CA GLU A 333 32.43 11.67 -23.04
C GLU A 333 31.59 11.55 -21.77
N ARG A 334 32.19 11.68 -20.59
CA ARG A 334 31.43 11.60 -19.34
C ARG A 334 30.47 12.78 -19.18
N LEU A 335 30.93 14.01 -19.45
CA LEU A 335 30.07 15.20 -19.38
C LEU A 335 28.95 15.15 -20.42
N ASP A 336 29.26 14.68 -21.64
CA ASP A 336 28.28 14.49 -22.70
C ASP A 336 27.24 13.42 -22.33
N ASP A 337 27.65 12.34 -21.66
CA ASP A 337 26.75 11.27 -21.21
C ASP A 337 25.76 11.74 -20.13
N MET A 338 26.25 12.49 -19.13
CA MET A 338 25.39 13.08 -18.08
C MET A 338 24.28 13.92 -18.70
N ALA A 339 24.65 14.89 -19.56
CA ALA A 339 23.69 15.73 -20.26
C ALA A 339 22.77 14.93 -21.21
N THR A 340 23.30 13.89 -21.86
CA THR A 340 22.52 13.03 -22.76
C THR A 340 21.44 12.25 -22.00
N ARG A 341 21.77 11.65 -20.85
CA ARG A 341 20.81 10.88 -20.02
C ARG A 341 19.67 11.77 -19.52
N ILE A 342 19.99 12.96 -19.03
CA ILE A 342 18.99 13.94 -18.55
C ILE A 342 18.06 14.37 -19.69
N LEU A 343 18.62 14.79 -20.83
CA LEU A 343 17.81 15.21 -21.97
C LEU A 343 17.04 14.04 -22.61
N ALA A 344 17.57 12.82 -22.60
CA ALA A 344 16.86 11.65 -23.10
C ALA A 344 15.63 11.34 -22.25
N ALA A 345 15.75 11.37 -20.92
CA ALA A 345 14.61 11.19 -20.02
C ALA A 345 13.56 12.28 -20.23
N TYR A 346 14.00 13.55 -20.31
CA TYR A 346 13.12 14.69 -20.64
C TYR A 346 12.36 14.48 -21.96
N TYR A 347 13.08 14.17 -23.05
CA TYR A 347 12.46 14.01 -24.37
C TYR A 347 11.54 12.80 -24.46
N LYS A 348 11.82 11.72 -23.72
CA LYS A 348 11.03 10.50 -23.73
C LYS A 348 9.73 10.65 -22.94
N LEU A 349 9.81 11.26 -21.74
CA LEU A 349 8.76 11.12 -20.73
C LEU A 349 8.03 12.43 -20.40
N ALA A 350 8.72 13.57 -20.41
CA ALA A 350 8.14 14.83 -19.92
C ALA A 350 8.51 16.09 -20.75
N PRO A 351 8.38 16.10 -22.10
CA PRO A 351 8.79 17.22 -22.95
C PRO A 351 7.74 18.35 -23.00
N HIS A 352 7.31 18.83 -21.83
CA HIS A 352 6.35 19.92 -21.70
C HIS A 352 7.03 21.23 -21.29
N ASN A 353 6.32 22.34 -21.51
CA ASN A 353 6.80 23.70 -21.34
C ASN A 353 6.35 24.25 -19.97
N HIS A 354 7.07 25.23 -19.44
CA HIS A 354 6.79 25.94 -18.18
C HIS A 354 6.98 25.12 -16.89
N PRO A 355 8.21 24.65 -16.58
CA PRO A 355 8.50 23.95 -15.34
C PRO A 355 8.04 24.74 -14.10
N GLY A 356 7.28 24.09 -13.22
CA GLY A 356 6.80 24.62 -11.95
C GLY A 356 5.73 25.70 -12.04
N SER A 357 5.12 25.95 -13.22
CA SER A 357 4.19 27.08 -13.40
C SER A 357 2.93 27.03 -12.55
N GLY A 358 2.51 25.85 -12.08
CA GLY A 358 1.37 25.70 -11.17
C GLY A 358 1.76 25.59 -9.70
N MET A 359 3.06 25.55 -9.39
CA MET A 359 3.55 25.52 -8.01
C MET A 359 3.52 26.93 -7.42
N PRO A 360 3.22 27.09 -6.11
CA PRO A 360 3.18 28.40 -5.47
C PRO A 360 4.56 29.08 -5.55
N PRO A 361 4.63 30.40 -5.79
CA PRO A 361 5.90 31.11 -5.78
C PRO A 361 6.44 31.18 -4.35
N VAL A 362 7.77 31.15 -4.21
CA VAL A 362 8.45 31.38 -2.92
C VAL A 362 8.23 32.82 -2.42
N ILE A 363 7.94 33.76 -3.34
CA ILE A 363 7.56 35.14 -3.02
C ILE A 363 6.05 35.34 -3.23
N ILE A 364 5.35 35.60 -2.11
CA ILE A 364 3.87 35.68 -1.98
C ILE A 364 3.22 36.77 -2.87
N ASN A 365 3.99 37.72 -3.40
CA ASN A 365 3.48 38.86 -4.18
C ASN A 365 3.49 38.67 -5.71
N SER A 366 3.84 37.48 -6.22
CA SER A 366 3.77 37.20 -7.65
C SER A 366 2.39 36.64 -8.03
N PRO A 367 1.66 37.24 -8.99
CA PRO A 367 0.36 36.74 -9.45
C PRO A 367 0.53 35.49 -10.31
N VAL A 368 0.88 34.36 -9.70
CA VAL A 368 0.88 33.06 -10.36
C VAL A 368 -0.58 32.57 -10.40
N PRO A 369 -1.10 32.17 -11.57
CA PRO A 369 -2.47 31.67 -11.67
C PRO A 369 -2.63 30.40 -10.82
N THR A 370 -3.68 30.36 -10.01
CA THR A 370 -4.08 29.16 -9.27
C THR A 370 -4.42 28.04 -10.26
N VAL A 371 -3.74 26.90 -10.13
CA VAL A 371 -4.00 25.70 -10.94
C VAL A 371 -4.67 24.65 -10.09
N ASP A 372 -5.91 24.27 -10.44
CA ASP A 372 -6.55 23.07 -9.88
C ASP A 372 -6.12 21.85 -10.69
N ALA A 373 -5.32 20.99 -10.07
CA ALA A 373 -4.72 19.84 -10.72
C ALA A 373 -5.59 18.57 -10.59
N ARG A 374 -6.66 18.60 -9.78
CA ARG A 374 -7.42 17.42 -9.40
C ARG A 374 -8.22 16.91 -10.59
N ASN A 375 -8.04 15.62 -10.90
CA ASN A 375 -8.86 14.93 -11.89
C ASN A 375 -10.09 14.29 -11.21
N PRO A 376 -11.33 14.62 -11.60
CA PRO A 376 -12.54 13.97 -11.07
C PRO A 376 -12.54 12.44 -11.21
N GLU A 377 -11.89 11.89 -12.25
CA GLU A 377 -11.77 10.45 -12.50
C GLU A 377 -10.83 9.75 -11.51
N SER A 378 -10.03 10.49 -10.73
CA SER A 378 -9.17 9.90 -9.69
C SER A 378 -9.95 9.48 -8.45
N ARG A 379 -11.16 10.01 -8.24
CA ARG A 379 -11.97 9.79 -7.02
C ARG A 379 -12.18 8.31 -6.68
N PRO A 380 -12.58 7.42 -7.62
CA PRO A 380 -12.73 5.99 -7.30
C PRO A 380 -11.40 5.35 -6.89
N THR A 381 -10.28 5.78 -7.45
CA THR A 381 -8.94 5.25 -7.13
C THR A 381 -8.48 5.72 -5.75
N ILE A 382 -8.70 6.98 -5.39
CA ILE A 382 -8.39 7.51 -4.05
C ILE A 382 -9.23 6.76 -3.01
N PHE A 383 -10.53 6.66 -3.24
CA PHE A 383 -11.44 6.01 -2.31
C PHE A 383 -11.17 4.50 -2.17
N GLN A 384 -11.06 3.76 -3.28
CA GLN A 384 -10.76 2.33 -3.19
C GLN A 384 -9.34 2.05 -2.73
N GLY A 385 -8.40 2.95 -3.02
CA GLY A 385 -7.07 2.99 -2.43
C GLY A 385 -7.12 2.98 -0.90
N ALA A 386 -7.96 3.84 -0.33
CA ALA A 386 -8.14 3.94 1.11
C ALA A 386 -8.85 2.70 1.70
N VAL A 387 -9.81 2.09 0.99
CA VAL A 387 -10.56 0.90 1.42
C VAL A 387 -9.72 -0.38 1.37
N GLU A 388 -9.06 -0.66 0.25
CA GLU A 388 -8.41 -1.96 0.02
C GLU A 388 -7.17 -2.20 0.88
N GLY A 389 -6.55 -1.14 1.42
CA GLY A 389 -5.43 -1.24 2.36
C GLY A 389 -5.81 -1.39 3.84
N GLN A 390 -7.11 -1.44 4.16
CA GLN A 390 -7.60 -1.72 5.52
C GLN A 390 -7.41 -3.19 5.87
N VAL A 391 -6.62 -3.49 6.91
CA VAL A 391 -6.28 -4.88 7.28
C VAL A 391 -6.96 -5.27 8.59
N LEU A 392 -8.02 -6.06 8.50
CA LEU A 392 -8.70 -6.65 9.66
C LEU A 392 -7.87 -7.82 10.18
N VAL A 393 -7.40 -7.80 11.43
CA VAL A 393 -6.54 -8.88 11.98
C VAL A 393 -7.19 -9.66 13.12
N LYS A 394 -8.20 -9.08 13.76
CA LYS A 394 -9.04 -9.74 14.76
C LYS A 394 -10.50 -9.39 14.47
N ASN A 395 -11.37 -10.39 14.52
CA ASN A 395 -12.82 -10.22 14.53
C ASN A 395 -13.46 -11.43 15.22
N ILE A 396 -13.92 -11.23 16.45
CA ILE A 396 -14.56 -12.25 17.28
C ILE A 396 -15.97 -11.81 17.66
N ASN A 397 -16.80 -12.76 18.10
CA ASN A 397 -18.18 -12.50 18.54
C ASN A 397 -19.07 -11.79 17.51
N HIS A 398 -18.74 -11.89 16.21
CA HIS A 398 -19.43 -11.18 15.13
C HIS A 398 -19.49 -9.66 15.35
N ALA A 399 -18.47 -9.08 15.98
CA ALA A 399 -18.42 -7.64 16.25
C ALA A 399 -18.43 -6.80 14.98
N LEU A 400 -17.77 -7.29 13.92
CA LEU A 400 -17.86 -6.71 12.59
C LEU A 400 -18.47 -7.70 11.58
N PRO A 401 -19.26 -7.20 10.62
CA PRO A 401 -19.66 -5.80 10.45
C PRO A 401 -20.71 -5.32 11.46
N LEU A 402 -20.74 -4.02 11.76
CA LEU A 402 -21.67 -3.37 12.70
C LEU A 402 -23.14 -3.47 12.27
N LEU A 403 -23.40 -3.59 10.97
CA LEU A 403 -24.74 -3.56 10.36
C LEU A 403 -25.48 -2.25 10.65
N LYS A 404 -26.26 -2.20 11.73
CA LYS A 404 -27.08 -1.05 12.13
C LYS A 404 -27.21 -0.99 13.66
N PRO A 405 -26.14 -0.59 14.37
CA PRO A 405 -26.17 -0.51 15.83
C PRO A 405 -27.16 0.57 16.29
N ARG A 406 -27.80 0.38 17.45
CA ARG A 406 -28.69 1.41 18.03
C ARG A 406 -27.85 2.53 18.64
N SER A 407 -26.70 2.19 19.19
CA SER A 407 -25.78 3.13 19.83
C SER A 407 -24.32 2.75 19.60
N ILE A 408 -23.47 3.75 19.33
CA ILE A 408 -22.02 3.58 19.29
C ILE A 408 -21.34 4.66 20.12
N SER A 409 -20.23 4.31 20.76
CA SER A 409 -19.34 5.28 21.40
C SER A 409 -18.01 5.36 20.66
N VAL A 410 -17.55 6.58 20.35
CA VAL A 410 -16.30 6.82 19.62
C VAL A 410 -15.28 7.47 20.54
N PHE A 411 -14.11 6.87 20.64
CA PHE A 411 -13.03 7.33 21.51
C PHE A 411 -11.72 7.52 20.74
N GLY A 412 -10.90 8.43 21.25
CA GLY A 412 -9.51 8.59 20.83
C GLY A 412 -9.27 9.74 19.86
N TYR A 413 -8.12 10.36 20.06
CA TYR A 413 -7.67 11.59 19.39
C TYR A 413 -7.60 11.44 17.87
N ASP A 414 -7.30 10.23 17.40
CA ASP A 414 -7.11 9.94 15.97
C ASP A 414 -8.43 9.86 15.17
N ALA A 415 -9.59 9.81 15.84
CA ALA A 415 -10.88 9.91 15.14
C ALA A 415 -11.19 11.33 14.65
N GLY A 416 -10.54 12.33 15.25
CA GLY A 416 -10.81 13.76 15.07
C GLY A 416 -10.15 14.39 13.84
N LEU A 417 -10.56 15.62 13.52
CA LEU A 417 -9.92 16.43 12.50
C LEU A 417 -8.73 17.17 13.11
N PRO A 418 -7.55 17.17 12.44
CA PRO A 418 -6.48 18.09 12.80
C PRO A 418 -6.97 19.53 12.94
N PRO A 419 -6.61 20.26 14.02
CA PRO A 419 -7.25 21.52 14.37
C PRO A 419 -6.97 22.65 13.37
N LYS A 420 -5.90 22.51 12.57
CA LYS A 420 -5.48 23.52 11.59
C LYS A 420 -4.92 22.84 10.34
N THR A 421 -5.40 23.27 9.18
CA THR A 421 -4.70 23.13 7.90
C THR A 421 -4.51 24.53 7.34
N ASN A 422 -3.27 24.93 7.08
CA ASN A 422 -2.98 26.28 6.56
C ASN A 422 -1.95 26.21 5.42
N PRO A 423 -2.37 26.50 4.17
CA PRO A 423 -1.48 26.50 3.01
C PRO A 423 -0.46 27.66 3.00
N ALA A 424 -0.54 28.61 3.92
CA ALA A 424 0.43 29.71 4.02
C ALA A 424 1.78 29.24 4.58
N PHE A 425 2.62 28.58 3.77
CA PHE A 425 3.99 28.11 4.08
C PHE A 425 4.19 27.67 5.54
N SER A 426 3.18 26.99 6.10
CA SER A 426 3.22 26.57 7.49
C SER A 426 4.02 25.28 7.55
N LEU A 427 4.92 25.18 8.52
CA LEU A 427 5.79 24.02 8.68
C LEU A 427 4.99 22.72 8.70
N LYS A 428 3.84 22.73 9.38
CA LYS A 428 2.97 21.56 9.52
C LYS A 428 2.39 21.11 8.19
N TRP A 429 1.84 22.03 7.42
CA TRP A 429 1.24 21.71 6.12
C TRP A 429 2.29 21.27 5.09
N TYR A 430 3.47 21.87 5.12
CA TYR A 430 4.55 21.53 4.19
C TYR A 430 5.24 20.19 4.51
N LEU A 431 5.18 19.73 5.77
CA LEU A 431 5.82 18.50 6.24
C LEU A 431 4.84 17.41 6.67
N GLY A 432 3.54 17.58 6.49
CA GLY A 432 2.54 16.57 6.87
C GLY A 432 2.42 16.37 8.38
N TYR A 433 2.63 17.42 9.17
CA TYR A 433 2.60 17.41 10.64
C TYR A 433 1.31 17.99 11.22
N GLU A 434 0.19 17.98 10.48
CA GLU A 434 -1.08 18.55 10.94
C GLU A 434 -1.59 17.88 12.23
N ALA A 435 -1.36 16.57 12.37
CA ALA A 435 -1.77 15.79 13.54
C ALA A 435 -0.78 15.87 14.73
N LEU A 436 0.38 16.52 14.57
CA LEU A 436 1.38 16.68 15.64
C LEU A 436 1.25 18.01 16.37
N ASP A 437 1.73 18.09 17.61
CA ASP A 437 1.87 19.38 18.31
C ASP A 437 2.92 20.27 17.62
N LEU A 438 2.81 21.59 17.80
CA LEU A 438 3.76 22.54 17.21
C LEU A 438 5.15 22.40 17.83
N ALA A 439 5.26 22.17 19.14
CA ALA A 439 6.53 21.96 19.81
C ALA A 439 7.27 20.75 19.21
N ASP A 440 6.57 19.63 19.08
CA ASP A 440 7.09 18.41 18.45
C ASP A 440 7.49 18.67 16.99
N SER A 441 6.64 19.39 16.24
CA SER A 441 6.93 19.74 14.83
C SER A 441 8.21 20.56 14.70
N VAL A 442 8.42 21.54 15.60
CA VAL A 442 9.62 22.39 15.59
C VAL A 442 10.85 21.59 16.02
N GLU A 443 10.73 20.76 17.05
CA GLU A 443 11.81 19.89 17.49
C GLU A 443 12.27 18.91 16.39
N LEU A 444 11.32 18.37 15.61
CA LEU A 444 11.62 17.52 14.47
C LEU A 444 12.38 18.22 13.34
N THR A 445 12.23 19.53 13.21
CA THR A 445 13.00 20.31 12.23
C THR A 445 14.42 20.64 12.66
N ASN A 446 14.75 20.50 13.96
CA ASN A 446 16.04 20.94 14.47
C ASN A 446 17.23 20.06 14.08
N LEU A 447 17.04 19.01 13.27
CA LEU A 447 18.03 18.06 12.75
C LEU A 447 18.96 17.38 13.79
N SER A 448 19.03 17.84 15.03
CA SER A 448 19.84 17.27 16.11
C SER A 448 19.36 15.88 16.50
N HIS A 449 20.27 14.90 16.52
CA HIS A 449 19.92 13.52 16.88
C HIS A 449 19.49 13.33 18.35
N LEU A 450 19.57 14.39 19.17
CA LEU A 450 19.18 14.40 20.59
C LEU A 450 17.72 14.77 20.84
N ALA A 451 17.00 15.23 19.81
CA ALA A 451 15.59 15.59 19.89
C ALA A 451 14.69 14.35 20.05
N THR A 452 13.78 14.36 21.02
CA THR A 452 12.80 13.29 21.24
C THR A 452 11.66 13.35 20.24
N PHE A 453 11.36 12.25 19.55
CA PHE A 453 10.25 12.13 18.60
C PHE A 453 9.05 11.45 19.29
N PRO A 454 7.82 12.00 19.22
CA PRO A 454 6.65 11.34 19.78
C PRO A 454 6.30 10.06 19.01
N GLU A 455 5.78 9.05 19.72
CA GLU A 455 5.30 7.80 19.12
C GLU A 455 3.89 7.94 18.52
N ALA A 456 3.10 8.92 18.98
CA ALA A 456 1.73 9.17 18.55
C ALA A 456 1.51 10.64 18.19
N ALA A 457 0.65 10.89 17.22
CA ALA A 457 0.20 12.20 16.77
C ALA A 457 -1.19 12.53 17.35
N THR A 458 -1.21 13.28 18.45
CA THR A 458 -2.39 13.42 19.33
C THR A 458 -3.39 14.49 18.92
N LEU A 459 -3.19 15.22 17.82
CA LEU A 459 -4.06 16.32 17.42
C LEU A 459 -5.06 15.96 16.30
N GLY A 460 -5.19 14.69 15.90
CA GLY A 460 -6.20 14.29 14.94
C GLY A 460 -5.81 13.06 14.12
N THR A 461 -6.60 12.75 13.11
CA THR A 461 -6.41 11.58 12.26
C THR A 461 -5.10 11.65 11.46
N LEU A 462 -4.33 10.56 11.47
CA LEU A 462 -3.09 10.42 10.72
C LEU A 462 -3.36 9.85 9.31
N ILE A 463 -3.21 10.68 8.27
CA ILE A 463 -3.46 10.28 6.86
C ILE A 463 -2.19 9.93 6.07
N GLY A 464 -1.03 10.30 6.61
CA GLY A 464 0.30 10.16 6.01
C GLY A 464 1.36 10.29 7.11
N GLY A 465 2.61 9.94 6.81
CA GLY A 465 3.73 10.25 7.70
C GLY A 465 4.32 11.64 7.40
N GLY A 466 5.38 11.98 8.12
CA GLY A 466 6.00 13.31 8.01
C GLY A 466 7.24 13.40 7.13
N GLY A 467 7.63 14.62 6.80
CA GLY A 467 8.86 14.94 6.07
C GLY A 467 8.65 15.17 4.57
N SER A 468 9.64 14.80 3.75
CA SER A 468 9.54 14.93 2.28
C SER A 468 8.52 13.98 1.65
N GLY A 469 8.17 12.89 2.32
CA GLY A 469 7.05 12.03 1.94
C GLY A 469 5.66 12.65 2.14
N ALA A 470 5.57 13.84 2.73
CA ALA A 470 4.28 14.46 3.02
C ALA A 470 3.49 14.75 1.74
N SER A 471 2.18 14.52 1.80
CA SER A 471 1.22 14.91 0.75
C SER A 471 0.30 16.01 1.28
N VAL A 472 -0.22 16.86 0.39
CA VAL A 472 -1.20 17.87 0.80
C VAL A 472 -2.62 17.40 0.51
N PRO A 473 -3.46 17.15 1.55
CA PRO A 473 -4.85 16.77 1.35
C PRO A 473 -5.70 17.96 0.89
N SER A 474 -6.60 17.75 -0.07
CA SER A 474 -7.67 18.72 -0.41
C SER A 474 -8.70 18.88 0.71
N TYR A 475 -8.92 17.80 1.46
CA TYR A 475 -9.80 17.69 2.61
C TYR A 475 -9.37 16.47 3.41
N ILE A 476 -9.86 16.32 4.63
CA ILE A 476 -9.64 15.10 5.41
C ILE A 476 -11.01 14.57 5.84
N SER A 477 -11.40 13.42 5.30
CA SER A 477 -12.52 12.65 5.84
C SER A 477 -12.02 11.94 7.10
N THR A 478 -12.48 12.38 8.27
CA THR A 478 -12.08 11.77 9.54
C THR A 478 -13.03 10.61 9.91
N PRO A 479 -12.56 9.61 10.67
CA PRO A 479 -13.43 8.55 11.14
C PRO A 479 -14.66 9.06 11.89
N PHE A 480 -14.50 10.03 12.80
CA PHE A 480 -15.63 10.59 13.55
C PHE A 480 -16.66 11.25 12.63
N ALA A 481 -16.22 12.07 11.66
CA ALA A 481 -17.14 12.75 10.75
C ALA A 481 -17.94 11.76 9.88
N ALA A 482 -17.28 10.72 9.35
CA ALA A 482 -17.94 9.69 8.55
C ALA A 482 -18.92 8.84 9.37
N LEU A 483 -18.60 8.55 10.64
CA LEU A 483 -19.50 7.84 11.55
C LEU A 483 -20.72 8.68 11.94
N VAL A 484 -20.55 9.99 12.14
CA VAL A 484 -21.68 10.92 12.35
C VAL A 484 -22.60 10.94 11.13
N GLU A 485 -22.04 11.03 9.93
CA GLU A 485 -22.83 10.97 8.68
C GLU A 485 -23.62 9.66 8.59
N GLN A 486 -22.97 8.51 8.86
CA GLN A 486 -23.64 7.21 8.89
C GLN A 486 -24.75 7.14 9.96
N ALA A 487 -24.51 7.70 11.14
CA ALA A 487 -25.49 7.73 12.22
C ALA A 487 -26.75 8.51 11.83
N THR A 488 -26.64 9.56 11.00
CA THR A 488 -27.82 10.29 10.48
C THR A 488 -28.70 9.45 9.56
N VAL A 489 -28.10 8.51 8.83
CA VAL A 489 -28.81 7.58 7.94
C VAL A 489 -29.52 6.50 8.74
N ASP A 490 -28.84 5.98 9.77
CA ASP A 490 -29.35 4.84 10.54
C ASP A 490 -30.26 5.22 11.71
N GLY A 491 -30.19 6.47 12.19
CA GLY A 491 -30.80 6.87 13.45
C GLY A 491 -30.04 6.32 14.66
N THR A 492 -28.76 6.00 14.50
CA THR A 492 -27.88 5.50 15.57
C THR A 492 -27.57 6.63 16.55
N TYR A 493 -27.68 6.36 17.86
CA TYR A 493 -27.20 7.27 18.89
C TYR A 493 -25.66 7.22 18.95
N ILE A 494 -25.00 8.36 18.84
CA ILE A 494 -23.53 8.45 18.93
C ILE A 494 -23.13 9.28 20.14
N SER A 495 -22.24 8.72 20.96
CA SER A 495 -21.51 9.42 22.03
C SER A 495 -20.01 9.43 21.72
N TRP A 496 -19.29 10.45 22.16
CA TRP A 496 -17.86 10.53 21.87
C TRP A 496 -17.05 11.22 22.97
N ASP A 497 -15.80 10.82 23.11
CA ASP A 497 -14.74 11.51 23.84
C ASP A 497 -13.42 11.28 23.10
N LEU A 498 -12.98 12.31 22.37
CA LEU A 498 -11.79 12.23 21.52
C LEU A 498 -10.52 12.72 22.23
N GLU A 499 -10.61 13.17 23.48
CA GLU A 499 -9.51 13.85 24.17
C GLU A 499 -8.96 13.02 25.34
N SER A 500 -9.84 12.35 26.09
CA SER A 500 -9.43 11.63 27.29
C SER A 500 -8.73 10.31 26.98
N PHE A 501 -7.61 10.04 27.65
CA PHE A 501 -6.97 8.72 27.67
C PHE A 501 -7.59 7.74 28.68
N SER A 502 -8.56 8.21 29.49
CA SER A 502 -9.33 7.38 30.42
C SER A 502 -10.81 7.78 30.41
N PRO A 503 -11.50 7.65 29.27
CA PRO A 503 -12.87 8.13 29.13
C PRO A 503 -13.84 7.24 29.93
N THR A 504 -14.99 7.83 30.30
CA THR A 504 -16.14 7.07 30.82
C THR A 504 -16.96 6.53 29.67
N VAL A 505 -17.28 5.23 29.67
CA VAL A 505 -18.10 4.60 28.62
C VAL A 505 -19.58 4.63 29.00
N PRO A 506 -20.47 5.16 28.15
CA PRO A 506 -21.91 5.05 28.37
C PRO A 506 -22.38 3.59 28.38
N VAL A 507 -23.11 3.21 29.43
CA VAL A 507 -23.66 1.85 29.63
C VAL A 507 -24.58 1.38 28.49
N SER A 508 -25.09 2.31 27.69
CA SER A 508 -26.00 2.04 26.57
C SER A 508 -25.28 1.70 25.26
N SER A 509 -23.95 1.68 25.20
CA SER A 509 -23.18 1.49 23.95
C SER A 509 -23.26 0.05 23.42
N ASP A 510 -23.78 -0.15 22.20
CA ASP A 510 -23.77 -1.48 21.55
C ASP A 510 -22.36 -1.85 21.04
N ALA A 511 -21.55 -0.84 20.67
CA ALA A 511 -20.14 -0.99 20.32
C ALA A 511 -19.33 0.26 20.73
N CYS A 512 -18.06 0.06 21.08
CA CYS A 512 -17.11 1.12 21.36
C CYS A 512 -15.99 1.09 20.33
N LEU A 513 -15.82 2.18 19.59
CA LEU A 513 -14.79 2.34 18.57
C LEU A 513 -13.66 3.17 19.15
N VAL A 514 -12.43 2.66 19.12
CA VAL A 514 -11.24 3.35 19.62
C VAL A 514 -10.28 3.60 18.46
N PHE A 515 -9.94 4.86 18.22
CA PHE A 515 -9.01 5.27 17.17
C PHE A 515 -7.72 5.81 17.80
N VAL A 516 -6.59 5.23 17.40
CA VAL A 516 -5.25 5.63 17.84
C VAL A 516 -4.31 5.64 16.64
N ASN A 517 -3.13 6.25 16.75
CA ASN A 517 -2.14 6.21 15.68
C ASN A 517 -0.72 5.95 16.18
N GLU A 518 0.17 5.67 15.23
CA GLU A 518 1.61 5.59 15.46
C GLU A 518 2.33 6.33 14.32
N VAL A 519 3.03 7.40 14.67
CA VAL A 519 3.62 8.33 13.70
C VAL A 519 5.04 7.93 13.32
N ALA A 520 5.44 8.28 12.11
CA ALA A 520 6.81 8.13 11.61
C ALA A 520 7.14 9.33 10.71
N THR A 521 8.43 9.67 10.61
CA THR A 521 8.88 10.80 9.79
C THR A 521 10.27 10.60 9.25
N GLU A 522 10.59 11.33 8.19
CA GLU A 522 11.96 11.49 7.70
C GLU A 522 12.89 12.09 8.76
N SER A 523 14.16 11.69 8.71
CA SER A 523 15.27 12.11 9.58
C SER A 523 15.25 11.53 11.00
N ARG A 524 14.25 10.73 11.37
CA ARG A 524 14.13 10.10 12.69
C ARG A 524 13.56 8.70 12.59
N ASP A 525 14.24 7.72 13.18
CA ASP A 525 13.64 6.42 13.44
C ASP A 525 12.75 6.50 14.68
N ARG A 526 11.73 5.65 14.72
CA ARG A 526 10.72 5.63 15.79
C ARG A 526 11.36 5.15 17.11
N PRO A 527 11.06 5.78 18.26
CA PRO A 527 11.61 5.35 19.55
C PRO A 527 11.00 4.02 20.04
N GLY A 528 9.89 3.60 19.45
CA GLY A 528 9.21 2.36 19.76
C GLY A 528 8.32 1.82 18.64
N LEU A 529 7.66 0.72 18.96
CA LEU A 529 6.67 0.05 18.11
C LEU A 529 5.30 0.01 18.82
N ALA A 530 5.15 0.82 19.87
CA ALA A 530 3.97 0.93 20.71
C ALA A 530 4.11 2.10 21.69
N ASP A 531 3.04 2.85 21.92
CA ASP A 531 3.01 3.95 22.88
C ASP A 531 2.11 3.64 24.11
N PRO A 532 2.56 3.95 25.35
CA PRO A 532 1.79 3.64 26.55
C PRO A 532 0.47 4.42 26.71
N GLN A 533 0.34 5.59 26.09
CA GLN A 533 -0.85 6.43 26.26
C GLN A 533 -2.05 5.88 25.46
N SER A 534 -1.84 5.49 24.22
CA SER A 534 -2.86 4.85 23.39
C SER A 534 -3.24 3.48 23.94
N ASP A 535 -2.27 2.70 24.42
CA ASP A 535 -2.55 1.41 25.08
C ASP A 535 -3.42 1.60 26.34
N ARG A 536 -3.18 2.68 27.12
CA ARG A 536 -4.02 3.05 28.27
C ARG A 536 -5.45 3.38 27.84
N LEU A 537 -5.63 4.16 26.78
CA LEU A 537 -6.95 4.49 26.24
C LEU A 537 -7.72 3.23 25.86
N ILE A 538 -7.09 2.35 25.09
CA ILE A 538 -7.69 1.08 24.63
C ILE A 538 -8.14 0.25 25.83
N MET A 539 -7.26 0.08 26.83
CA MET A 539 -7.58 -0.73 28.02
C MET A 539 -8.63 -0.08 28.92
N SER A 540 -8.63 1.26 29.04
CA SER A 540 -9.65 2.00 29.79
C SER A 540 -11.05 1.77 29.20
N VAL A 541 -11.18 1.89 27.87
CA VAL A 541 -12.45 1.61 27.17
C VAL A 541 -12.83 0.13 27.29
N ALA A 542 -11.89 -0.78 27.01
CA ALA A 542 -12.14 -2.23 27.07
C ALA A 542 -12.54 -2.73 28.46
N SER A 543 -12.11 -2.05 29.54
CA SER A 543 -12.53 -2.38 30.91
C SER A 543 -14.02 -2.10 31.19
N GLN A 544 -14.64 -1.23 30.40
CA GLN A 544 -16.04 -0.80 30.56
C GLN A 544 -16.94 -1.25 29.40
N CYS A 545 -16.35 -1.61 28.25
CA CYS A 545 -17.07 -1.96 27.03
C CYS A 545 -16.69 -3.34 26.49
N PRO A 546 -17.57 -4.35 26.58
CA PRO A 546 -17.27 -5.72 26.14
C PRO A 546 -17.20 -5.89 24.61
N ASN A 547 -17.59 -4.87 23.84
CA ASN A 547 -17.50 -4.86 22.38
C ASN A 547 -16.65 -3.66 21.91
N THR A 548 -15.36 -3.71 22.21
CA THR A 548 -14.37 -2.69 21.83
C THR A 548 -13.72 -3.06 20.50
N ILE A 549 -13.84 -2.19 19.51
CA ILE A 549 -13.24 -2.32 18.19
C ILE A 549 -12.15 -1.25 18.07
N VAL A 550 -10.92 -1.67 17.79
CA VAL A 550 -9.75 -0.79 17.69
C VAL A 550 -9.38 -0.58 16.22
N VAL A 551 -9.12 0.66 15.85
CA VAL A 551 -8.57 1.05 14.54
C VAL A 551 -7.27 1.81 14.79
N ILE A 552 -6.19 1.42 14.09
CA ILE A 552 -4.88 2.04 14.24
C ILE A 552 -4.44 2.63 12.90
N HIS A 553 -4.16 3.95 12.86
CA HIS A 553 -3.43 4.56 11.76
C HIS A 553 -1.93 4.53 12.04
N ASN A 554 -1.19 3.63 11.42
CA ASN A 554 0.21 3.36 11.76
C ASN A 554 1.14 3.56 10.56
N ALA A 555 2.15 4.41 10.72
CA ALA A 555 3.20 4.69 9.73
C ALA A 555 4.36 3.67 9.80
N GLY A 556 4.04 2.39 10.00
CA GLY A 556 5.01 1.31 10.17
C GLY A 556 4.47 0.19 11.05
N VAL A 557 5.33 -0.74 11.47
CA VAL A 557 4.98 -1.82 12.41
C VAL A 557 4.50 -1.26 13.75
N ARG A 558 3.32 -1.70 14.24
CA ARG A 558 2.80 -1.49 15.61
C ARG A 558 2.53 -2.84 16.28
N ILE A 559 3.15 -3.11 17.44
CA ILE A 559 2.88 -4.31 18.25
C ILE A 559 1.61 -4.07 19.09
N VAL A 560 0.83 -5.11 19.36
CA VAL A 560 -0.48 -4.98 20.05
C VAL A 560 -0.66 -5.94 21.24
N ASP A 561 0.38 -6.70 21.60
CA ASP A 561 0.32 -7.75 22.63
C ASP A 561 -0.02 -7.27 24.04
N ALA A 562 0.11 -5.97 24.31
CA ALA A 562 -0.30 -5.37 25.58
C ALA A 562 -1.80 -5.52 25.88
N TRP A 563 -2.64 -5.68 24.84
CA TRP A 563 -4.09 -5.69 25.00
C TRP A 563 -4.83 -6.62 24.03
N ILE A 564 -4.24 -7.07 22.92
CA ILE A 564 -4.97 -7.81 21.87
C ILE A 564 -5.66 -9.10 22.35
N GLU A 565 -5.19 -9.74 23.43
CA GLU A 565 -5.81 -10.94 24.01
C GLU A 565 -6.99 -10.64 24.93
N ASN A 566 -7.24 -9.36 25.25
CA ASN A 566 -8.40 -8.97 26.04
C ASN A 566 -9.69 -9.40 25.32
N PRO A 567 -10.59 -10.18 25.96
CA PRO A 567 -11.82 -10.67 25.32
C PRO A 567 -12.81 -9.55 24.97
N ASN A 568 -12.71 -8.40 25.64
CA ASN A 568 -13.55 -7.24 25.36
C ASN A 568 -13.09 -6.46 24.12
N ILE A 569 -11.89 -6.75 23.59
CA ILE A 569 -11.40 -6.22 22.33
C ILE A 569 -11.82 -7.19 21.23
N THR A 570 -12.91 -6.89 20.56
CA THR A 570 -13.60 -7.81 19.67
C THR A 570 -13.15 -7.70 18.22
N ALA A 571 -12.59 -6.55 17.80
CA ALA A 571 -11.93 -6.43 16.51
C ALA A 571 -10.74 -5.47 16.52
N LEU A 572 -9.82 -5.67 15.57
CA LEU A 572 -8.67 -4.80 15.31
C LEU A 572 -8.48 -4.62 13.80
N ILE A 573 -8.39 -3.37 13.36
CA ILE A 573 -8.03 -2.98 11.99
C ILE A 573 -6.74 -2.16 12.00
N PHE A 574 -5.73 -2.59 11.25
CA PHE A 574 -4.62 -1.73 10.85
C PHE A 574 -5.06 -0.93 9.62
N SER A 575 -5.26 0.37 9.81
CA SER A 575 -5.66 1.34 8.79
C SER A 575 -4.46 1.98 8.10
N HIS A 576 -3.23 1.73 8.56
CA HIS A 576 -1.99 2.31 8.04
C HIS A 576 -2.12 3.82 7.79
N LEU A 577 -2.00 4.27 6.54
CA LEU A 577 -2.03 5.67 6.10
C LEU A 577 -2.87 5.81 4.82
N PRO A 578 -4.19 5.95 4.95
CA PRO A 578 -5.15 5.82 3.84
C PRO A 578 -5.29 7.07 2.96
N GLY A 579 -4.63 8.19 3.29
CA GLY A 579 -4.82 9.46 2.60
C GLY A 579 -6.14 10.15 2.95
N GLN A 580 -6.62 11.02 2.06
CA GLN A 580 -7.71 11.97 2.37
C GLN A 580 -9.08 11.36 2.67
N ASP A 581 -9.37 10.14 2.20
CA ASP A 581 -10.66 9.47 2.38
C ASP A 581 -10.68 8.49 3.57
N SER A 582 -9.76 8.63 4.53
CA SER A 582 -9.59 7.79 5.73
C SER A 582 -10.92 7.33 6.38
N GLY A 583 -11.72 8.30 6.83
CA GLY A 583 -12.95 8.04 7.58
C GLY A 583 -14.04 7.33 6.78
N LYS A 584 -14.24 7.76 5.53
CA LYS A 584 -15.17 7.09 4.61
C LYS A 584 -14.76 5.64 4.39
N ALA A 585 -13.48 5.40 4.13
CA ALA A 585 -12.96 4.07 3.83
C ALA A 585 -13.13 3.10 5.02
N VAL A 586 -12.73 3.51 6.23
CA VAL A 586 -12.91 2.65 7.41
C VAL A 586 -14.39 2.40 7.71
N THR A 587 -15.28 3.36 7.45
CA THR A 587 -16.72 3.20 7.65
C THR A 587 -17.32 2.15 6.69
N GLU A 588 -16.85 2.05 5.44
CA GLU A 588 -17.26 0.98 4.51
C GLU A 588 -16.99 -0.42 5.08
N ILE A 589 -15.81 -0.59 5.68
CA ILE A 589 -15.40 -1.83 6.32
C ILE A 589 -16.22 -2.07 7.57
N LEU A 590 -16.28 -1.11 8.49
CA LEU A 590 -17.00 -1.24 9.76
C LEU A 590 -18.47 -1.65 9.56
N TYR A 591 -19.14 -1.12 8.54
CA TYR A 591 -20.55 -1.41 8.25
C TYR A 591 -20.76 -2.59 7.28
N GLY A 592 -19.70 -3.21 6.76
CA GLY A 592 -19.80 -4.37 5.90
C GLY A 592 -20.37 -4.10 4.50
N ARG A 593 -20.33 -2.84 4.06
CA ARG A 593 -20.65 -2.49 2.67
C ARG A 593 -19.59 -3.03 1.71
N GLN A 594 -18.35 -3.10 2.19
CA GLN A 594 -17.25 -3.81 1.56
C GLN A 594 -16.61 -4.77 2.57
N SER A 595 -16.19 -5.95 2.11
CA SER A 595 -15.37 -6.84 2.95
C SER A 595 -13.95 -6.28 3.02
N PRO A 596 -13.28 -6.33 4.19
CA PRO A 596 -11.85 -6.07 4.23
C PRO A 596 -11.14 -7.07 3.33
N SER A 597 -10.20 -6.56 2.54
CA SER A 597 -9.39 -7.31 1.59
C SER A 597 -7.89 -7.15 1.83
N GLY A 598 -7.50 -6.13 2.60
CA GLY A 598 -6.10 -5.82 2.85
C GLY A 598 -5.37 -6.94 3.58
N ARG A 599 -4.07 -7.03 3.33
CA ARG A 599 -3.14 -8.00 3.92
C ARG A 599 -1.88 -7.28 4.37
N LEU A 600 -1.33 -7.64 5.53
CA LEU A 600 -0.13 -7.01 6.08
C LEU A 600 1.04 -7.12 5.09
N PRO A 601 1.67 -6.00 4.67
CA PRO A 601 2.85 -6.02 3.80
C PRO A 601 4.18 -6.13 4.57
N TYR A 602 4.09 -6.44 5.87
CA TYR A 602 5.18 -6.66 6.84
C TYR A 602 4.69 -7.61 7.94
N THR A 603 5.59 -8.10 8.77
CA THR A 603 5.30 -8.97 9.91
C THR A 603 5.02 -8.15 11.18
N VAL A 604 4.06 -8.57 12.02
CA VAL A 604 3.82 -7.99 13.36
C VAL A 604 4.26 -8.99 14.42
N ALA A 605 5.29 -8.63 15.18
CA ALA A 605 5.81 -9.39 16.32
C ALA A 605 4.87 -9.44 17.52
N ARG A 606 5.12 -10.39 18.43
CA ARG A 606 4.49 -10.41 19.77
C ARG A 606 5.18 -9.47 20.73
N LYS A 607 6.50 -9.33 20.63
CA LYS A 607 7.29 -8.42 21.45
C LYS A 607 8.41 -7.80 20.63
N PRO A 608 8.91 -6.59 20.99
CA PRO A 608 9.95 -5.93 20.23
C PRO A 608 11.19 -6.80 20.00
N SER A 609 11.59 -7.61 21.00
CA SER A 609 12.78 -8.46 20.92
C SER A 609 12.67 -9.62 19.92
N ASP A 610 11.49 -9.93 19.37
CA ASP A 610 11.35 -10.94 18.32
C ASP A 610 12.01 -10.50 17.01
N TYR A 611 12.10 -9.19 16.75
CA TYR A 611 12.85 -8.65 15.60
C TYR A 611 14.37 -8.80 15.75
N GLY A 612 14.87 -9.08 16.96
CA GLY A 612 16.30 -9.21 17.23
C GLY A 612 17.09 -7.99 16.72
N PRO A 613 18.16 -8.18 15.91
CA PRO A 613 18.98 -7.09 15.38
C PRO A 613 18.28 -6.19 14.36
N LEU A 614 17.05 -6.54 13.96
CA LEU A 614 16.23 -5.76 13.02
C LEU A 614 15.31 -4.77 13.73
N LEU A 615 15.28 -4.74 15.06
CA LEU A 615 14.42 -3.84 15.81
C LEU A 615 14.85 -2.37 15.64
N ASP A 616 16.12 -2.12 15.96
CA ASP A 616 16.68 -0.78 16.18
C ASP A 616 17.62 -0.36 15.05
N PRO A 617 17.68 0.95 14.74
CA PRO A 617 18.71 1.47 13.85
C PRO A 617 20.09 1.37 14.52
N THR A 618 21.13 1.33 13.69
CA THR A 618 22.52 1.41 14.17
C THR A 618 22.88 2.88 14.44
N GLY A 619 23.01 3.26 15.71
CA GLY A 619 23.46 4.59 16.13
C GLY A 619 24.97 4.67 16.41
N PRO A 620 25.51 5.87 16.68
CA PRO A 620 26.83 6.02 17.27
C PRO A 620 26.85 5.45 18.69
N GLU A 621 27.85 4.63 19.03
CA GLU A 621 28.08 4.11 20.38
C GLU A 621 28.85 5.12 21.25
N SER A 622 29.55 6.07 20.62
CA SER A 622 30.26 7.17 21.28
C SER A 622 30.36 8.44 20.43
N VAL A 623 30.66 9.59 21.07
CA VAL A 623 30.96 10.87 20.37
C VAL A 623 32.22 10.83 19.51
N SER A 624 33.00 9.75 19.60
CA SER A 624 34.19 9.47 18.80
C SER A 624 33.94 8.49 17.63
N ASP A 625 32.69 8.06 17.41
CA ASP A 625 32.34 7.17 16.30
C ASP A 625 32.13 7.95 15.00
N TYR A 626 33.24 8.39 14.42
CA TYR A 626 33.24 9.13 13.17
C TYR A 626 32.71 8.33 11.96
N TYR A 627 32.65 7.00 12.06
CA TYR A 627 32.30 6.09 10.95
C TYR A 627 31.35 4.97 11.40
N ILE A 628 30.06 5.27 11.51
CA ILE A 628 29.02 4.30 11.92
C ILE A 628 28.88 3.16 10.89
N GLN A 629 28.81 1.91 11.34
CA GLN A 629 28.78 0.70 10.51
C GLN A 629 27.54 -0.16 10.80
N ALA A 630 26.55 -0.12 9.90
CA ALA A 630 25.41 -1.02 9.93
C ALA A 630 25.76 -2.29 9.13
N ASN A 631 26.20 -3.36 9.81
CA ASN A 631 26.52 -4.63 9.16
C ASN A 631 25.25 -5.49 8.98
N HIS A 632 24.89 -5.77 7.73
CA HIS A 632 23.70 -6.55 7.38
C HIS A 632 24.00 -8.06 7.47
N THR A 633 24.39 -8.53 8.66
CA THR A 633 24.78 -9.93 8.91
C THR A 633 23.62 -10.93 8.79
N GLU A 634 22.39 -10.44 8.84
CA GLU A 634 21.17 -11.22 8.56
C GLU A 634 21.06 -11.68 7.10
N GLY A 635 21.82 -11.05 6.20
CA GLY A 635 21.75 -11.28 4.76
C GLY A 635 20.33 -11.04 4.20
N VAL A 636 19.78 -12.02 3.49
CA VAL A 636 18.44 -11.93 2.88
C VAL A 636 17.29 -12.08 3.88
N ASN A 637 17.57 -12.40 5.15
CA ASN A 637 16.58 -12.75 6.15
C ASN A 637 16.08 -11.53 6.94
N ILE A 638 15.34 -10.64 6.28
CA ILE A 638 14.58 -9.56 6.94
C ILE A 638 13.09 -9.92 7.05
N ASP A 639 12.35 -9.18 7.89
CA ASP A 639 10.90 -9.35 8.11
C ASP A 639 10.49 -10.84 8.27
N TYR A 640 9.50 -11.35 7.53
CA TYR A 640 9.02 -12.72 7.68
C TYR A 640 10.12 -13.77 7.48
N ARG A 641 11.16 -13.49 6.68
CA ARG A 641 12.30 -14.40 6.48
C ARG A 641 13.15 -14.51 7.74
N HIS A 642 13.29 -13.43 8.50
CA HIS A 642 13.90 -13.45 9.85
C HIS A 642 13.13 -14.37 10.80
N PHE A 643 11.80 -14.21 10.85
CA PHE A 643 10.93 -15.01 11.72
C PHE A 643 10.98 -16.50 11.35
N LEU A 644 10.98 -16.82 10.06
CA LEU A 644 11.16 -18.19 9.57
C LEU A 644 12.54 -18.75 9.91
N ALA A 645 13.62 -18.00 9.67
CA ALA A 645 14.98 -18.43 9.91
C ALA A 645 15.26 -18.71 11.40
N HIS A 646 14.59 -17.99 12.31
CA HIS A 646 14.75 -18.14 13.76
C HIS A 646 13.62 -18.94 14.43
N ASN A 647 12.67 -19.48 13.65
CA ASN A 647 11.49 -20.21 14.15
C ASN A 647 10.72 -19.43 15.23
N VAL A 648 10.51 -18.12 15.00
CA VAL A 648 9.74 -17.24 15.87
C VAL A 648 8.34 -17.10 15.32
N THR A 649 7.32 -17.41 16.12
CA THR A 649 5.92 -17.24 15.72
C THR A 649 5.49 -15.78 15.91
N PRO A 650 5.16 -15.05 14.82
CA PRO A 650 4.68 -13.68 14.94
C PRO A 650 3.29 -13.61 15.58
N ARG A 651 2.86 -12.39 15.91
CA ARG A 651 1.47 -12.11 16.30
C ARG A 651 0.56 -12.20 15.07
N PHE A 652 0.96 -11.53 14.00
CA PHE A 652 0.35 -11.60 12.68
C PHE A 652 1.47 -11.67 11.65
N GLU A 653 1.44 -12.70 10.81
CA GLU A 653 2.44 -12.94 9.77
C GLU A 653 2.30 -11.99 8.58
N PHE A 654 3.39 -11.83 7.82
CA PHE A 654 3.33 -11.21 6.49
C PHE A 654 2.25 -11.86 5.61
N GLY A 655 1.44 -11.04 4.95
CA GLY A 655 0.31 -11.49 4.14
C GLY A 655 -0.95 -11.86 4.94
N TYR A 656 -0.96 -11.70 6.26
CA TYR A 656 -2.14 -11.95 7.09
C TYR A 656 -3.20 -10.86 6.95
N GLY A 657 -4.47 -11.27 7.01
CA GLY A 657 -5.64 -10.39 7.00
C GLY A 657 -6.93 -11.20 6.92
N LEU A 658 -7.92 -10.85 7.72
CA LEU A 658 -9.23 -11.48 7.72
C LEU A 658 -10.12 -10.85 6.66
N THR A 659 -11.10 -11.61 6.21
CA THR A 659 -12.23 -11.11 5.41
C THR A 659 -13.52 -11.46 6.13
N TYR A 660 -14.67 -10.93 5.69
CA TYR A 660 -15.97 -11.36 6.26
C TYR A 660 -16.41 -12.75 5.80
N THR A 661 -15.63 -13.40 4.93
CA THR A 661 -15.80 -14.79 4.53
C THR A 661 -14.51 -15.60 4.74
N THR A 662 -14.53 -16.87 4.35
CA THR A 662 -13.36 -17.74 4.32
C THR A 662 -13.15 -18.27 2.91
N PHE A 663 -11.89 -18.50 2.55
CA PHE A 663 -11.50 -19.03 1.26
C PHE A 663 -10.80 -20.37 1.45
N ARG A 664 -11.08 -21.32 0.55
CA ARG A 664 -10.36 -22.59 0.49
C ARG A 664 -9.56 -22.67 -0.80
N TYR A 665 -8.29 -23.08 -0.68
CA TYR A 665 -7.39 -23.33 -1.79
C TYR A 665 -7.38 -24.83 -2.13
N SER A 666 -7.45 -25.18 -3.41
CA SER A 666 -7.38 -26.57 -3.90
C SER A 666 -6.89 -26.66 -5.34
N ALA A 667 -6.73 -27.87 -5.87
CA ALA A 667 -6.37 -28.12 -7.27
C ALA A 667 -5.10 -27.37 -7.72
N LEU A 668 -4.04 -27.46 -6.93
CA LEU A 668 -2.73 -26.91 -7.30
C LEU A 668 -2.22 -27.60 -8.57
N GLN A 669 -1.92 -26.83 -9.60
CA GLN A 669 -1.40 -27.30 -10.87
C GLN A 669 -0.14 -26.52 -11.22
N LEU A 670 0.90 -27.23 -11.62
CA LEU A 670 2.11 -26.66 -12.21
C LEU A 670 2.05 -26.89 -13.73
N LEU A 671 2.05 -25.80 -14.49
CA LEU A 671 2.03 -25.83 -15.95
C LEU A 671 3.37 -25.26 -16.45
N PRO A 672 4.32 -26.10 -16.89
CA PRO A 672 5.54 -25.62 -17.54
C PRO A 672 5.21 -24.78 -18.78
N ALA A 673 6.04 -23.77 -19.08
CA ALA A 673 5.93 -23.02 -20.34
C ALA A 673 6.27 -23.92 -21.53
N GLU A 674 5.71 -23.66 -22.73
CA GLU A 674 5.98 -24.47 -23.93
C GLU A 674 7.46 -24.41 -24.35
N GLU A 675 8.09 -23.24 -24.25
CA GLU A 675 9.53 -23.05 -24.41
C GLU A 675 10.16 -22.71 -23.06
N HIS A 676 11.11 -23.51 -22.59
CA HIS A 676 11.77 -23.30 -21.32
C HIS A 676 13.25 -23.71 -21.37
N CYS A 677 14.10 -22.92 -20.70
CA CYS A 677 15.51 -23.24 -20.47
C CYS A 677 15.71 -23.51 -18.97
N PHE A 678 15.95 -24.78 -18.60
CA PHE A 678 16.22 -25.17 -17.20
C PHE A 678 17.71 -25.02 -16.82
N SER A 679 18.50 -24.32 -17.63
CA SER A 679 19.89 -24.03 -17.30
C SER A 679 19.97 -23.25 -15.99
N THR A 680 20.89 -23.62 -15.11
CA THR A 680 21.19 -22.87 -13.88
C THR A 680 21.88 -21.52 -14.17
N GLN A 681 22.32 -21.31 -15.42
CA GLN A 681 22.83 -20.03 -15.91
C GLN A 681 21.83 -19.44 -16.91
N PRO A 682 21.42 -18.16 -16.76
CA PRO A 682 20.54 -17.51 -17.71
C PRO A 682 21.23 -17.43 -19.09
N PRO A 683 20.56 -17.83 -20.18
CA PRO A 683 21.13 -17.72 -21.52
C PRO A 683 21.22 -16.25 -21.97
N GLY A 684 22.18 -15.97 -22.86
CA GLY A 684 22.40 -14.65 -23.44
C GLY A 684 23.39 -13.79 -22.65
N THR A 685 23.95 -12.79 -23.32
CA THR A 685 24.92 -11.83 -22.74
C THR A 685 24.52 -10.39 -23.00
N GLU A 686 23.43 -10.16 -23.73
CA GLU A 686 22.94 -8.82 -24.04
C GLU A 686 22.14 -8.30 -22.85
N ILE A 687 22.61 -7.19 -22.27
CA ILE A 687 21.92 -6.51 -21.19
C ILE A 687 20.88 -5.55 -21.77
N ALA A 688 19.63 -5.71 -21.32
CA ALA A 688 18.54 -4.78 -21.57
C ALA A 688 18.15 -4.05 -20.27
N GLU A 689 17.11 -3.22 -20.32
CA GLU A 689 16.55 -2.61 -19.10
C GLU A 689 16.01 -3.69 -18.16
N GLY A 690 16.53 -3.71 -16.94
CA GLY A 690 16.24 -4.74 -15.93
C GLY A 690 17.19 -5.94 -15.98
N GLY A 691 18.27 -5.88 -16.77
CA GLY A 691 19.29 -6.92 -16.84
C GLY A 691 19.11 -7.88 -18.02
N LEU A 692 19.46 -9.15 -17.82
CA LEU A 692 19.36 -10.18 -18.86
C LEU A 692 17.88 -10.48 -19.16
N PRO A 693 17.42 -10.37 -20.43
CA PRO A 693 16.03 -10.63 -20.79
C PRO A 693 15.52 -12.03 -20.40
N SER A 694 16.41 -13.02 -20.41
CA SER A 694 16.08 -14.42 -20.06
C SER A 694 15.68 -14.61 -18.61
N LEU A 695 16.08 -13.72 -17.68
CA LEU A 695 15.67 -13.77 -16.28
C LEU A 695 14.20 -13.37 -16.07
N TRP A 696 13.59 -12.67 -17.03
CA TRP A 696 12.20 -12.24 -17.00
C TRP A 696 11.23 -13.23 -17.66
N ALA A 697 11.76 -14.27 -18.30
CA ALA A 697 10.94 -15.27 -18.99
C ALA A 697 10.14 -16.12 -18.00
N ASN A 698 8.84 -16.28 -18.25
CA ASN A 698 8.02 -17.19 -17.47
C ASN A 698 8.36 -18.65 -17.84
N ILE A 699 8.96 -19.39 -16.91
CA ILE A 699 9.31 -20.80 -17.12
C ILE A 699 8.20 -21.78 -16.70
N ALA A 700 7.28 -21.34 -15.82
CA ALA A 700 6.16 -22.15 -15.37
C ALA A 700 5.07 -21.29 -14.73
N THR A 701 3.81 -21.65 -14.98
CA THR A 701 2.65 -21.04 -14.34
C THR A 701 2.08 -21.98 -13.29
N VAL A 702 1.97 -21.50 -12.05
CA VAL A 702 1.24 -22.20 -10.99
C VAL A 702 -0.20 -21.71 -10.95
N LYS A 703 -1.16 -22.64 -11.04
CA LYS A 703 -2.59 -22.36 -10.88
C LYS A 703 -3.09 -23.00 -9.60
N VAL A 704 -3.97 -22.29 -8.90
CA VAL A 704 -4.68 -22.80 -7.72
C VAL A 704 -6.13 -22.33 -7.82
N GLN A 705 -7.06 -23.20 -7.43
CA GLN A 705 -8.47 -22.86 -7.34
C GLN A 705 -8.77 -22.27 -5.96
N VAL A 706 -9.48 -21.14 -5.93
CA VAL A 706 -9.93 -20.47 -4.71
C VAL A 706 -11.46 -20.43 -4.72
N MET A 707 -12.11 -20.93 -3.66
CA MET A 707 -13.58 -21.07 -3.57
C MET A 707 -14.17 -20.42 -2.31
N ASN A 708 -15.44 -20.00 -2.39
CA ASN A 708 -16.25 -19.41 -1.31
C ASN A 708 -17.37 -20.39 -0.89
N THR A 709 -17.63 -20.60 0.40
CA THR A 709 -18.25 -21.85 0.90
C THR A 709 -19.81 -21.93 0.93
N GLY A 710 -20.53 -21.47 -0.11
CA GLY A 710 -22.00 -21.60 -0.25
C GLY A 710 -22.47 -22.76 -1.16
N TRP A 711 -23.75 -23.20 -1.10
CA TRP A 711 -24.26 -24.34 -1.93
C TRP A 711 -24.09 -24.13 -3.44
N GLY A 712 -24.07 -22.87 -3.90
CA GLY A 712 -23.88 -22.50 -5.30
C GLY A 712 -22.62 -23.13 -5.89
N ASP A 713 -21.50 -23.10 -5.17
CA ASP A 713 -20.23 -23.67 -5.65
C ASP A 713 -20.28 -25.20 -5.67
N GLY A 714 -20.98 -25.82 -4.69
CA GLY A 714 -21.25 -27.25 -4.70
C GLY A 714 -22.12 -27.68 -5.89
N PHE A 715 -23.04 -26.83 -6.33
CA PHE A 715 -23.84 -27.05 -7.53
C PHE A 715 -23.01 -26.87 -8.81
N LEU A 716 -22.18 -25.84 -8.89
CA LEU A 716 -21.29 -25.62 -10.04
C LEU A 716 -20.34 -26.81 -10.28
N ALA A 717 -19.94 -27.51 -9.22
CA ALA A 717 -19.15 -28.74 -9.32
C ALA A 717 -19.89 -29.93 -9.96
N THR A 718 -21.20 -29.84 -10.14
CA THR A 718 -22.01 -30.84 -10.88
C THR A 718 -22.12 -30.52 -12.36
N LEU A 719 -21.72 -29.33 -12.82
CA LEU A 719 -21.78 -28.96 -14.22
C LEU A 719 -20.73 -29.75 -15.03
N ALA A 720 -21.13 -30.29 -16.17
CA ALA A 720 -20.24 -30.98 -17.12
C ALA A 720 -20.66 -30.74 -18.57
N ASP A 721 -19.99 -31.44 -19.50
CA ASP A 721 -20.32 -31.50 -20.92
C ASP A 721 -20.42 -30.12 -21.60
N GLY A 722 -19.48 -29.23 -21.25
CA GLY A 722 -19.38 -27.89 -21.83
C GLY A 722 -20.28 -26.83 -21.17
N SER A 723 -21.06 -27.20 -20.15
CA SER A 723 -21.73 -26.21 -19.30
C SER A 723 -20.77 -25.55 -18.32
N ILE A 724 -20.96 -24.26 -18.11
CA ILE A 724 -20.16 -23.43 -17.20
C ILE A 724 -21.11 -22.56 -16.38
N GLY A 725 -20.69 -22.16 -15.18
CA GLY A 725 -21.50 -21.29 -14.34
C GLY A 725 -20.66 -20.35 -13.50
N THR A 726 -21.30 -19.29 -13.02
CA THR A 726 -20.70 -18.29 -12.15
C THR A 726 -21.63 -18.08 -10.96
N ASN A 727 -21.09 -18.18 -9.76
CA ASN A 727 -21.85 -17.95 -8.55
C ASN A 727 -21.81 -16.46 -8.19
N PHE A 728 -22.95 -15.78 -8.33
CA PHE A 728 -23.11 -14.36 -7.97
C PHE A 728 -23.64 -14.17 -6.54
N ALA A 729 -23.70 -15.23 -5.73
CA ALA A 729 -24.24 -15.14 -4.38
C ALA A 729 -23.45 -14.15 -3.51
N HIS A 730 -24.18 -13.31 -2.78
CA HIS A 730 -23.62 -12.41 -1.79
C HIS A 730 -24.16 -12.77 -0.42
N SER A 731 -23.29 -13.18 0.49
CA SER A 731 -23.69 -13.50 1.86
C SER A 731 -24.30 -12.27 2.55
N GLY A 732 -25.36 -12.46 3.34
CA GLY A 732 -26.02 -11.37 4.06
C GLY A 732 -27.01 -10.52 3.24
N ALA A 733 -27.06 -10.65 1.91
CA ALA A 733 -27.95 -9.83 1.08
C ALA A 733 -29.44 -10.23 1.22
N THR A 734 -30.32 -9.23 1.12
CA THR A 734 -31.76 -9.38 0.85
C THR A 734 -32.00 -9.16 -0.64
N THR A 735 -33.19 -9.49 -1.14
CA THR A 735 -33.62 -9.14 -2.50
C THR A 735 -33.45 -7.64 -2.80
N ALA A 736 -33.77 -6.78 -1.84
CA ALA A 736 -33.63 -5.32 -1.98
C ALA A 736 -32.16 -4.88 -1.96
N SER A 737 -31.37 -5.34 -0.99
CA SER A 737 -29.96 -4.91 -0.87
C SER A 737 -29.07 -5.48 -1.99
N PHE A 738 -29.43 -6.64 -2.54
CA PHE A 738 -28.73 -7.22 -3.69
C PHE A 738 -28.91 -6.38 -4.96
N VAL A 739 -30.10 -5.81 -5.17
CA VAL A 739 -30.32 -4.84 -6.26
C VAL A 739 -29.63 -3.51 -5.95
N ALA A 740 -29.82 -2.95 -4.76
CA ALA A 740 -29.26 -1.65 -4.39
C ALA A 740 -27.72 -1.63 -4.44
N GLY A 741 -27.07 -2.75 -4.08
CA GLY A 741 -25.62 -2.91 -4.16
C GLY A 741 -25.05 -3.15 -5.57
N GLY A 742 -25.89 -3.10 -6.62
CA GLY A 742 -25.47 -3.28 -8.01
C GLY A 742 -25.12 -4.73 -8.39
N TYR A 743 -25.29 -5.70 -7.49
CA TYR A 743 -24.99 -7.11 -7.76
C TYR A 743 -25.94 -7.71 -8.78
N TRP A 744 -27.22 -7.31 -8.75
CA TRP A 744 -28.20 -7.74 -9.74
C TRP A 744 -27.83 -7.32 -11.17
N THR A 745 -27.30 -6.10 -11.34
CA THR A 745 -26.81 -5.61 -12.64
C THR A 745 -25.72 -6.51 -13.21
N LYS A 746 -24.77 -6.96 -12.37
CA LYS A 746 -23.70 -7.89 -12.78
C LYS A 746 -24.25 -9.22 -13.30
N VAL A 747 -25.30 -9.75 -12.67
CA VAL A 747 -25.98 -10.97 -13.13
C VAL A 747 -26.58 -10.75 -14.52
N LEU A 748 -27.33 -9.66 -14.71
CA LEU A 748 -27.98 -9.36 -15.99
C LEU A 748 -26.97 -9.12 -17.11
N ASP A 749 -25.85 -8.46 -16.81
CA ASP A 749 -24.80 -8.22 -17.81
C ASP A 749 -24.09 -9.52 -18.19
N ALA A 750 -23.91 -10.46 -17.26
CA ALA A 750 -23.42 -11.80 -17.57
C ALA A 750 -24.38 -12.57 -18.48
N VAL A 751 -25.71 -12.47 -18.26
CA VAL A 751 -26.71 -13.05 -19.17
C VAL A 751 -26.60 -12.45 -20.56
N LYS A 752 -26.59 -11.11 -20.68
CA LYS A 752 -26.50 -10.41 -21.97
C LYS A 752 -25.21 -10.76 -22.72
N LYS A 753 -24.08 -10.90 -22.00
CA LYS A 753 -22.78 -11.22 -22.57
C LYS A 753 -22.73 -12.65 -23.14
N ASN A 754 -23.39 -13.61 -22.49
CA ASN A 754 -23.22 -15.03 -22.82
C ASN A 754 -24.34 -15.60 -23.70
N LYS A 755 -25.48 -14.91 -23.85
CA LYS A 755 -26.64 -15.41 -24.62
C LYS A 755 -26.37 -15.69 -26.11
N SER A 756 -25.29 -15.17 -26.67
CA SER A 756 -24.91 -15.44 -28.07
C SER A 756 -24.30 -16.83 -28.26
N ASN A 757 -23.66 -17.38 -27.22
CA ASN A 757 -22.91 -18.65 -27.29
C ASN A 757 -23.51 -19.74 -26.41
N TYR A 758 -24.35 -19.37 -25.43
CA TYR A 758 -24.95 -20.28 -24.46
C TYR A 758 -26.43 -19.95 -24.27
N HIS A 759 -27.22 -20.93 -23.81
CA HIS A 759 -28.57 -20.69 -23.28
C HIS A 759 -28.48 -20.41 -21.77
N PRO A 760 -28.58 -19.14 -21.30
CA PRO A 760 -28.25 -18.82 -19.91
C PRO A 760 -29.42 -19.14 -18.97
N TYR A 761 -29.21 -20.03 -18.01
CA TYR A 761 -30.14 -20.23 -16.89
C TYR A 761 -29.69 -19.40 -15.67
N VAL A 762 -30.63 -18.79 -14.95
CA VAL A 762 -30.35 -18.02 -13.73
C VAL A 762 -31.17 -18.57 -12.58
N THR A 763 -30.50 -19.29 -11.67
CA THR A 763 -31.10 -19.75 -10.41
C THR A 763 -31.10 -18.64 -9.37
N ILE A 764 -32.26 -18.27 -8.84
CA ILE A 764 -32.44 -17.12 -7.94
C ILE A 764 -32.90 -17.63 -6.57
N GLN A 765 -32.05 -17.50 -5.55
CA GLN A 765 -32.34 -17.93 -4.18
C GLN A 765 -32.17 -16.79 -3.17
N PHE A 766 -33.24 -16.47 -2.45
CA PHE A 766 -33.24 -15.50 -1.35
C PHE A 766 -34.07 -16.03 -0.18
N GLY A 767 -34.32 -15.21 0.86
CA GLY A 767 -35.26 -15.52 1.93
C GLY A 767 -34.67 -15.58 3.35
N HIS A 768 -33.41 -16.01 3.51
CA HIS A 768 -32.80 -16.10 4.85
C HIS A 768 -32.66 -14.76 5.56
N ASN A 769 -32.30 -13.72 4.81
CA ASN A 769 -32.15 -12.36 5.33
C ASN A 769 -33.43 -11.54 5.13
N ASP A 770 -34.16 -11.77 4.04
CA ASP A 770 -35.43 -11.10 3.76
C ASP A 770 -36.48 -11.33 4.85
N GLN A 771 -36.51 -12.52 5.45
CA GLN A 771 -37.47 -12.84 6.50
C GLN A 771 -37.22 -12.14 7.84
N LYS A 772 -36.02 -11.57 8.05
CA LYS A 772 -35.68 -10.92 9.32
C LYS A 772 -36.53 -9.67 9.46
N SER A 773 -37.09 -9.42 10.63
CA SER A 773 -37.85 -8.19 10.89
C SER A 773 -37.04 -6.91 10.61
N THR A 774 -35.71 -6.99 10.73
CA THR A 774 -34.75 -5.91 10.45
C THR A 774 -34.45 -5.70 8.96
N SER A 775 -34.97 -6.55 8.05
CA SER A 775 -34.68 -6.47 6.62
C SER A 775 -35.34 -5.27 5.94
N GLY A 776 -36.41 -4.72 6.54
CA GLY A 776 -37.27 -3.72 5.90
C GLY A 776 -38.06 -4.26 4.69
N VAL A 777 -37.97 -5.57 4.40
CA VAL A 777 -38.65 -6.22 3.27
C VAL A 777 -39.84 -7.00 3.81
N SER A 778 -41.05 -6.51 3.56
CA SER A 778 -42.27 -7.26 3.85
C SER A 778 -42.34 -8.53 2.97
N ILE A 779 -43.12 -9.53 3.37
CA ILE A 779 -43.32 -10.74 2.55
C ILE A 779 -43.91 -10.39 1.17
N SER A 780 -44.79 -9.40 1.08
CA SER A 780 -45.31 -8.91 -0.20
C SER A 780 -44.23 -8.25 -1.05
N GLN A 781 -43.34 -7.45 -0.44
CA GLN A 781 -42.22 -6.84 -1.14
C GLN A 781 -41.20 -7.88 -1.60
N PHE A 782 -40.93 -8.88 -0.78
CA PHE A 782 -40.06 -10.01 -1.13
C PHE A 782 -40.59 -10.74 -2.37
N MET A 783 -41.89 -11.06 -2.39
CA MET A 783 -42.54 -11.68 -3.54
C MET A 783 -42.43 -10.78 -4.77
N ALA A 784 -42.80 -9.50 -4.67
CA ALA A 784 -42.71 -8.54 -5.78
C ALA A 784 -41.27 -8.40 -6.33
N ASN A 785 -40.26 -8.42 -5.45
CA ASN A 785 -38.86 -8.37 -5.86
C ASN A 785 -38.47 -9.61 -6.68
N LEU A 786 -38.88 -10.80 -6.26
CA LEU A 786 -38.63 -12.03 -7.02
C LEU A 786 -39.33 -12.01 -8.38
N GLU A 787 -40.57 -11.53 -8.44
CA GLU A 787 -41.31 -11.38 -9.69
C GLU A 787 -40.60 -10.42 -10.65
N LYS A 788 -40.10 -9.30 -10.13
CA LYS A 788 -39.29 -8.36 -10.90
C LYS A 788 -38.00 -9.00 -11.41
N MET A 789 -37.27 -9.73 -10.56
CA MET A 789 -36.04 -10.42 -10.96
C MET A 789 -36.31 -11.44 -12.09
N VAL A 790 -37.41 -12.18 -12.03
CA VAL A 790 -37.84 -13.07 -13.12
C VAL A 790 -38.04 -12.30 -14.43
N ALA A 791 -38.73 -11.15 -14.38
CA ALA A 791 -38.94 -10.31 -15.55
C ALA A 791 -37.62 -9.76 -16.12
N ASP A 792 -36.70 -9.31 -15.24
CA ASP A 792 -35.40 -8.77 -15.63
C ASP A 792 -34.53 -9.82 -16.34
N VAL A 793 -34.49 -11.07 -15.84
CA VAL A 793 -33.72 -12.15 -16.48
C VAL A 793 -34.28 -12.48 -17.86
N ARG A 794 -35.61 -12.57 -18.00
CA ARG A 794 -36.26 -12.80 -19.31
C ARG A 794 -35.93 -11.66 -20.28
N SER A 795 -35.97 -10.41 -19.81
CA SER A 795 -35.62 -9.24 -20.62
C SER A 795 -34.15 -9.23 -21.06
N ALA A 796 -33.24 -9.72 -20.22
CA ALA A 796 -31.83 -9.88 -20.58
C ALA A 796 -31.58 -11.01 -21.61
N GLY A 797 -32.55 -11.91 -21.80
CA GLY A 797 -32.48 -13.06 -22.70
C GLY A 797 -32.05 -14.37 -22.02
N GLY A 798 -32.28 -14.51 -20.71
CA GLY A 798 -32.02 -15.74 -19.96
C GLY A 798 -33.31 -16.42 -19.46
N THR A 799 -33.15 -17.63 -18.94
CA THR A 799 -34.23 -18.45 -18.36
C THR A 799 -34.14 -18.42 -16.83
N PRO A 800 -35.05 -17.72 -16.12
CA PRO A 800 -35.04 -17.68 -14.67
C PRO A 800 -35.59 -18.97 -14.06
N ILE A 801 -35.01 -19.38 -12.94
CA ILE A 801 -35.49 -20.48 -12.10
C ILE A 801 -35.48 -19.98 -10.65
N LEU A 802 -36.64 -19.94 -10.00
CA LEU A 802 -36.70 -19.56 -8.58
C LEU A 802 -36.30 -20.74 -7.70
N VAL A 803 -35.56 -20.48 -6.63
CA VAL A 803 -35.10 -21.53 -5.70
C VAL A 803 -35.53 -21.15 -4.30
N THR A 804 -36.28 -22.04 -3.65
CA THR A 804 -36.65 -21.84 -2.23
C THR A 804 -35.40 -21.86 -1.35
N SER A 805 -35.42 -21.12 -0.24
CA SER A 805 -34.27 -21.03 0.66
C SER A 805 -33.87 -22.40 1.21
N LEU A 806 -32.57 -22.69 1.30
CA LEU A 806 -32.07 -23.90 1.97
C LEU A 806 -32.61 -23.97 3.40
N SER A 807 -32.97 -25.17 3.89
CA SER A 807 -33.47 -25.30 5.25
C SER A 807 -32.38 -25.01 6.28
N ARG A 808 -32.76 -24.34 7.38
CA ARG A 808 -31.85 -24.14 8.52
C ARG A 808 -31.69 -25.45 9.26
N ARG A 809 -30.47 -25.75 9.69
CA ARG A 809 -30.16 -26.99 10.43
C ARG A 809 -30.47 -26.86 11.93
N SER A 810 -31.54 -26.13 12.25
CA SER A 810 -32.06 -25.95 13.61
C SER A 810 -33.18 -26.96 13.86
N PHE A 811 -33.12 -27.67 14.99
CA PHE A 811 -34.05 -28.75 15.32
C PHE A 811 -34.84 -28.41 16.59
N ASP A 812 -36.10 -28.82 16.65
CA ASP A 812 -36.93 -28.76 17.85
C ASP A 812 -36.64 -29.91 18.82
N SER A 813 -37.29 -29.91 19.98
CA SER A 813 -37.14 -30.96 20.99
C SER A 813 -37.60 -32.35 20.54
N SER A 814 -38.37 -32.44 19.45
CA SER A 814 -38.82 -33.70 18.85
C SER A 814 -37.84 -34.26 17.81
N GLY A 815 -36.74 -33.56 17.54
CA GLY A 815 -35.72 -33.97 16.58
C GLY A 815 -36.07 -33.66 15.13
N HIS A 816 -37.00 -32.72 14.89
CA HIS A 816 -37.37 -32.27 13.55
C HIS A 816 -36.86 -30.85 13.28
N VAL A 817 -36.56 -30.55 12.02
CA VAL A 817 -36.13 -29.22 11.58
C VAL A 817 -37.24 -28.19 11.82
N VAL A 818 -36.87 -27.07 12.45
CA VAL A 818 -37.77 -25.94 12.72
C VAL A 818 -38.11 -25.22 11.42
N PRO A 819 -39.40 -25.06 11.05
CA PRO A 819 -39.84 -24.44 9.78
C PRO A 819 -39.75 -22.90 9.80
N SER A 820 -38.62 -22.36 10.27
CA SER A 820 -38.38 -20.92 10.46
C SER A 820 -38.35 -20.08 9.17
N LEU A 821 -38.49 -20.70 8.00
CA LEU A 821 -38.48 -20.05 6.68
C LEU A 821 -39.80 -20.24 5.91
N ALA A 822 -40.83 -20.81 6.54
CA ALA A 822 -42.07 -21.19 5.86
C ALA A 822 -42.71 -20.04 5.05
N ASN A 823 -42.74 -18.83 5.61
CA ASN A 823 -43.35 -17.67 4.96
C ASN A 823 -42.63 -17.26 3.67
N VAL A 824 -41.29 -17.20 3.68
CA VAL A 824 -40.51 -16.85 2.49
C VAL A 824 -40.49 -17.99 1.46
N VAL A 825 -40.52 -19.25 1.92
CA VAL A 825 -40.66 -20.41 1.02
C VAL A 825 -42.00 -20.38 0.29
N ALA A 826 -43.09 -20.10 1.02
CA ALA A 826 -44.42 -19.95 0.42
C ALA A 826 -44.46 -18.78 -0.57
N ALA A 827 -43.85 -17.64 -0.22
CA ALA A 827 -43.77 -16.47 -1.10
C ALA A 827 -42.96 -16.73 -2.37
N THR A 828 -41.84 -17.46 -2.29
CA THR A 828 -41.06 -17.87 -3.48
C THR A 828 -41.88 -18.76 -4.41
N LYS A 829 -42.61 -19.73 -3.87
CA LYS A 829 -43.51 -20.60 -4.67
C LYS A 829 -44.66 -19.81 -5.28
N ALA A 830 -45.20 -18.84 -4.54
CA ALA A 830 -46.25 -17.95 -5.04
C ALA A 830 -45.74 -17.04 -6.18
N ALA A 831 -44.55 -16.45 -6.04
CA ALA A 831 -43.91 -15.66 -7.10
C ALA A 831 -43.67 -16.49 -8.37
N ALA A 832 -43.21 -17.73 -8.21
CA ALA A 832 -43.01 -18.67 -9.31
C ALA A 832 -44.32 -18.92 -10.06
N LYS A 833 -45.40 -19.23 -9.33
CA LYS A 833 -46.73 -19.42 -9.91
C LYS A 833 -47.26 -18.15 -10.59
N ALA A 834 -47.12 -16.99 -9.95
CA ALA A 834 -47.62 -15.71 -10.46
C ALA A 834 -46.95 -15.29 -11.77
N THR A 835 -45.67 -15.64 -11.94
CA THR A 835 -44.88 -15.28 -13.12
C THR A 835 -44.74 -16.39 -14.16
N ASN A 836 -45.42 -17.53 -13.94
CA ASN A 836 -45.22 -18.75 -14.72
C ASN A 836 -43.72 -19.09 -14.85
N CYS A 837 -42.98 -18.96 -13.74
CA CYS A 837 -41.56 -19.26 -13.64
C CYS A 837 -41.41 -20.63 -12.97
N GLU A 838 -40.47 -21.43 -13.45
CA GLU A 838 -40.16 -22.70 -12.83
C GLU A 838 -39.47 -22.49 -11.48
N TYR A 839 -39.62 -23.46 -10.57
CA TYR A 839 -38.95 -23.37 -9.28
C TYR A 839 -38.44 -24.71 -8.76
N VAL A 840 -37.42 -24.63 -7.92
CA VAL A 840 -36.85 -25.76 -7.18
C VAL A 840 -37.16 -25.65 -5.69
N ASP A 841 -37.77 -26.71 -5.14
CA ASP A 841 -38.08 -26.82 -3.71
C ASP A 841 -36.90 -27.34 -2.88
N LEU A 842 -35.78 -26.62 -2.92
CA LEU A 842 -34.60 -26.93 -2.12
C LEU A 842 -34.90 -26.95 -0.62
N ASN A 843 -35.81 -26.09 -0.12
CA ASN A 843 -36.21 -26.11 1.29
C ASN A 843 -36.86 -27.43 1.69
N GLY A 844 -37.84 -27.89 0.91
CA GLY A 844 -38.53 -29.15 1.15
C GLY A 844 -37.59 -30.34 1.10
N ALA A 845 -36.76 -30.43 0.06
CA ALA A 845 -35.80 -31.51 -0.12
C ALA A 845 -34.76 -31.56 1.01
N SER A 846 -34.16 -30.40 1.34
CA SER A 846 -33.18 -30.32 2.43
C SER A 846 -33.79 -30.63 3.78
N THR A 847 -35.01 -30.14 4.07
CA THR A 847 -35.74 -30.47 5.31
C THR A 847 -35.98 -31.98 5.45
N LYS A 848 -36.43 -32.64 4.37
CA LYS A 848 -36.64 -34.10 4.35
C LYS A 848 -35.35 -34.86 4.64
N TYR A 849 -34.27 -34.50 3.96
CA TYR A 849 -32.96 -35.13 4.17
C TYR A 849 -32.43 -34.91 5.59
N LEU A 850 -32.49 -33.66 6.08
CA LEU A 850 -32.03 -33.29 7.42
C LEU A 850 -32.79 -34.02 8.53
N ASN A 851 -34.12 -34.15 8.40
CA ASN A 851 -34.93 -34.95 9.33
C ASN A 851 -34.55 -36.43 9.29
N SER A 852 -34.21 -36.96 8.11
CA SER A 852 -33.82 -38.37 7.95
C SER A 852 -32.47 -38.69 8.60
N VAL A 853 -31.49 -37.80 8.48
CA VAL A 853 -30.15 -38.01 9.04
C VAL A 853 -30.04 -37.64 10.52
N GLY A 854 -30.96 -36.81 11.03
CA GLY A 854 -31.06 -36.37 12.41
C GLY A 854 -30.09 -35.25 12.80
N ALA A 855 -30.41 -34.53 13.89
CA ALA A 855 -29.73 -33.30 14.33
C ALA A 855 -28.20 -33.43 14.49
N LYS A 856 -27.72 -34.54 15.06
CA LYS A 856 -26.27 -34.77 15.28
C LYS A 856 -25.48 -34.85 13.99
N ASN A 857 -26.04 -35.51 12.96
CA ASN A 857 -25.40 -35.64 11.66
C ASN A 857 -25.57 -34.37 10.83
N ALA A 858 -26.76 -33.77 10.88
CA ALA A 858 -27.03 -32.47 10.26
C ALA A 858 -26.04 -31.38 10.72
N ALA A 859 -25.72 -31.33 12.02
CA ALA A 859 -24.78 -30.36 12.59
C ALA A 859 -23.37 -30.48 12.03
N LYS A 860 -22.98 -31.65 11.49
CA LYS A 860 -21.67 -31.81 10.84
C LYS A 860 -21.57 -31.06 9.51
N TYR A 861 -22.69 -30.66 8.91
CA TYR A 861 -22.69 -29.83 7.70
C TYR A 861 -22.62 -28.33 8.01
N ASN A 862 -22.59 -27.94 9.28
CA ASN A 862 -22.50 -26.53 9.67
C ASN A 862 -21.06 -26.06 9.59
N LEU A 863 -20.86 -24.80 9.17
CA LEU A 863 -19.55 -24.15 9.20
C LEU A 863 -18.95 -24.15 10.62
N THR A 864 -19.78 -23.95 11.65
CA THR A 864 -19.43 -24.12 13.06
C THR A 864 -20.58 -24.81 13.81
N PRO A 865 -20.36 -25.43 14.98
CA PRO A 865 -21.41 -26.20 15.68
C PRO A 865 -22.71 -25.44 15.95
N LYS A 866 -22.67 -24.10 16.06
CA LYS A 866 -23.84 -23.24 16.32
C LYS A 866 -24.34 -22.48 15.07
N ASP A 867 -23.71 -22.66 13.92
CA ASP A 867 -24.10 -22.00 12.67
C ASP A 867 -25.07 -22.85 11.86
N TYR A 868 -26.35 -22.63 12.08
CA TYR A 868 -27.43 -23.37 11.41
C TYR A 868 -27.74 -22.87 10.00
N THR A 869 -26.97 -21.88 9.50
CA THR A 869 -27.19 -21.21 8.22
C THR A 869 -26.09 -21.51 7.21
N HIS A 870 -24.82 -21.37 7.57
CA HIS A 870 -23.69 -21.57 6.65
C HIS A 870 -23.19 -23.01 6.64
N LEU A 871 -22.73 -23.43 5.46
CA LEU A 871 -22.28 -24.79 5.19
C LEU A 871 -20.78 -24.91 5.39
N ASP A 872 -20.35 -26.05 5.90
CA ASP A 872 -18.96 -26.49 5.73
C ASP A 872 -18.77 -27.13 4.33
N LYS A 873 -17.58 -27.66 4.05
CA LYS A 873 -17.28 -28.30 2.75
C LYS A 873 -18.22 -29.45 2.43
N ALA A 874 -18.47 -30.34 3.40
CA ALA A 874 -19.32 -31.51 3.19
C ALA A 874 -20.77 -31.10 2.94
N GLY A 875 -21.27 -30.13 3.71
CA GLY A 875 -22.59 -29.54 3.53
C GLY A 875 -22.74 -28.90 2.15
N MET A 876 -21.75 -28.11 1.73
CA MET A 876 -21.72 -27.50 0.39
C MET A 876 -21.87 -28.56 -0.72
N ILE A 877 -21.10 -29.65 -0.65
CA ILE A 877 -21.17 -30.74 -1.63
C ILE A 877 -22.55 -31.39 -1.59
N VAL A 878 -23.05 -31.76 -0.41
CA VAL A 878 -24.34 -32.44 -0.27
C VAL A 878 -25.50 -31.59 -0.82
N PHE A 879 -25.60 -30.33 -0.41
CA PHE A 879 -26.70 -29.47 -0.83
C PHE A 879 -26.54 -28.93 -2.26
N GLY A 880 -25.30 -28.80 -2.75
CA GLY A 880 -25.04 -28.49 -4.16
C GLY A 880 -25.44 -29.63 -5.10
N ASN A 881 -25.12 -30.88 -4.73
CA ASN A 881 -25.57 -32.06 -5.48
C ASN A 881 -27.08 -32.28 -5.37
N MET A 882 -27.69 -31.96 -4.22
CA MET A 882 -29.14 -31.93 -4.08
C MET A 882 -29.79 -30.94 -5.04
N MET A 883 -29.21 -29.74 -5.19
CA MET A 883 -29.71 -28.75 -6.17
C MET A 883 -29.61 -29.29 -7.60
N GLY A 884 -28.48 -29.92 -7.95
CA GLY A 884 -28.30 -30.56 -9.26
C GLY A 884 -29.34 -31.65 -9.51
N LEU A 885 -29.62 -32.51 -8.52
CA LEU A 885 -30.65 -33.54 -8.60
C LEU A 885 -32.05 -32.93 -8.83
N LEU A 886 -32.40 -31.90 -8.07
CA LEU A 886 -33.71 -31.26 -8.19
C LEU A 886 -33.91 -30.60 -9.55
N LEU A 887 -32.90 -29.91 -10.09
CA LEU A 887 -32.97 -29.33 -11.44
C LEU A 887 -33.18 -30.40 -12.51
N ARG A 888 -32.62 -31.60 -12.33
CA ARG A 888 -32.84 -32.72 -13.25
C ARG A 888 -34.25 -33.31 -13.19
N THR A 889 -35.04 -32.98 -12.18
CA THR A 889 -36.35 -33.63 -11.95
C THR A 889 -37.54 -32.69 -11.85
N SER A 890 -37.30 -31.40 -11.58
CA SER A 890 -38.35 -30.46 -11.15
C SER A 890 -38.65 -29.35 -12.15
N ILE A 891 -38.00 -29.34 -13.31
CA ILE A 891 -38.20 -28.34 -14.37
C ILE A 891 -38.58 -29.02 -15.69
N THR A 892 -39.34 -28.32 -16.51
CA THR A 892 -39.99 -28.79 -17.74
C THR A 892 -38.96 -29.19 -18.78
N ASP A 893 -37.83 -28.48 -18.84
CA ASP A 893 -36.71 -28.76 -19.73
C ASP A 893 -35.63 -29.67 -19.10
N SER A 894 -36.03 -30.49 -18.12
CA SER A 894 -35.13 -31.36 -17.38
C SER A 894 -34.33 -32.31 -18.27
N SER A 895 -34.88 -32.79 -19.39
CA SER A 895 -34.16 -33.68 -20.30
C SER A 895 -32.98 -33.01 -21.01
N GLN A 896 -33.09 -31.72 -21.33
CA GLN A 896 -32.02 -30.93 -21.96
C GLN A 896 -30.97 -30.51 -20.94
N ILE A 897 -31.39 -30.14 -19.73
CA ILE A 897 -30.47 -29.67 -18.68
C ILE A 897 -29.76 -30.85 -18.00
N ALA A 898 -30.39 -32.02 -17.92
CA ALA A 898 -29.82 -33.19 -17.26
C ALA A 898 -28.59 -33.77 -17.94
N SER A 899 -28.39 -33.53 -19.24
CA SER A 899 -27.14 -33.91 -19.92
C SER A 899 -25.94 -33.07 -19.48
N TYR A 900 -26.17 -31.90 -18.87
CA TYR A 900 -25.11 -30.98 -18.48
C TYR A 900 -24.90 -30.90 -16.96
N ILE A 901 -25.72 -31.59 -16.17
CA ILE A 901 -25.64 -31.61 -14.71
C ILE A 901 -25.44 -33.06 -14.28
N HIS A 902 -24.28 -33.39 -13.72
CA HIS A 902 -23.90 -34.72 -13.24
C HIS A 902 -23.59 -34.70 -11.74
N PRO A 903 -24.62 -34.83 -10.88
CA PRO A 903 -24.38 -34.95 -9.45
C PRO A 903 -23.63 -36.25 -9.13
N ARG A 904 -22.76 -36.19 -8.12
CA ARG A 904 -22.00 -37.32 -7.58
C ARG A 904 -22.92 -38.46 -7.17
N SER A 905 -22.71 -39.64 -7.74
CA SER A 905 -23.55 -40.82 -7.53
C SER A 905 -23.59 -41.29 -6.07
N ASP A 906 -22.47 -41.21 -5.35
CA ASP A 906 -22.39 -41.56 -3.93
C ASP A 906 -23.21 -40.62 -3.04
N VAL A 907 -23.18 -39.32 -3.34
CA VAL A 907 -23.96 -38.29 -2.64
C VAL A 907 -25.45 -38.43 -2.94
N VAL A 908 -25.81 -38.66 -4.21
CA VAL A 908 -27.21 -38.89 -4.61
C VAL A 908 -27.79 -40.12 -3.93
N ALA A 909 -27.07 -41.24 -3.95
CA ALA A 909 -27.51 -42.48 -3.29
C ALA A 909 -27.73 -42.29 -1.78
N ALA A 910 -26.89 -41.48 -1.12
CA ALA A 910 -27.06 -41.17 0.29
C ALA A 910 -28.29 -40.28 0.56
N ILE A 911 -28.52 -39.25 -0.28
CA ILE A 911 -29.68 -38.37 -0.18
C ILE A 911 -30.98 -39.17 -0.37
N ASP A 912 -31.06 -40.00 -1.40
CA ASP A 912 -32.24 -40.81 -1.72
C ASP A 912 -32.54 -41.85 -0.61
N ALA A 913 -31.49 -42.43 -0.04
CA ALA A 913 -31.62 -43.37 1.07
C ALA A 913 -31.87 -42.69 2.44
N GLY A 914 -31.85 -41.36 2.51
CA GLY A 914 -31.93 -40.62 3.79
C GLY A 914 -30.76 -40.91 4.74
N LYS A 915 -29.60 -41.29 4.20
CA LYS A 915 -28.41 -41.68 4.99
C LYS A 915 -27.41 -40.52 5.05
N PHE A 916 -26.79 -40.34 6.21
CA PHE A 916 -25.73 -39.36 6.38
C PHE A 916 -24.50 -39.74 5.55
N ILE A 917 -23.96 -38.76 4.82
CA ILE A 917 -22.69 -38.85 4.11
C ILE A 917 -21.82 -37.64 4.43
N TYR A 918 -20.53 -37.84 4.66
CA TYR A 918 -19.58 -36.73 4.80
C TYR A 918 -18.57 -36.81 3.67
N PRO A 919 -18.90 -36.27 2.48
CA PRO A 919 -18.07 -36.43 1.30
C PRO A 919 -16.72 -35.72 1.48
N SER A 920 -15.64 -36.47 1.21
CA SER A 920 -14.26 -35.98 1.22
C SER A 920 -13.98 -35.00 0.09
#